data_AF-A0A7V3T1T1-F1
#
_entry.id   AF-A0A7V3T1T1-F1
#
_cell.length_a   1.000
_cell.length_b   1.000
_cell.length_c   1.000
_cell.angle_alpha   90.00
_cell.angle_beta   90.00
_cell.angle_gamma   90.00
#
_symmetry.space_group_name_H-M   'P 1'
#
loop_
_entity.id
_entity.type
_entity.pdbx_description
1 polymer ?
#
loop_
_entity_poly.entity_id
_entity_poly.type
_entity_poly.pdbx_seq_one_letter_code
_entity_poly.pdbx_strand_id
1 'polypeptide(L)'
;MLDRLLDTAVKGFDSGNMGKTYAEASGLYMECIVLGDWNTIPGLVNLQVLTDKGAFYTADTVAKLEPGNKYRLAVRDDTITRVYAKLNSTLGITIDNIFDSTVLYRDGGRSRTMVLPEKTVYYYNGQRQDYQELKNIIKQNTSLVFAYNDGKAGYEYALVFDPVYSKPQLAVNFDPDKSKKIGSIEFKNNTPALLNGEIIRPHDIKDGDIVYSVSDIWGKNIYLLIVRNNVQGKITGILPNKLSPRIIQIDGKDYELGKDMKFNKINNSSNAYKTGDNVVICIGWDGKVVDVLSYLSNSDSGYAFVLNYINTISMEQKDFGREIYQVKLLLSDGSTQIYKTNTDSSQYKGKIVKYRRLNSETVNLEQPSVIDPRVKKLFDDISGLYSEIIVTGDSSTSDRIPENQVMTDKGLMYVNDRGIKLELGNKYKVVLDGDSIVKVDSKLTSVKSISVSTALDTYVKYKEGGNTKEMFLPEKTEYYYRGTKLDYAELKNRLEVNTSIIFAYNPDKTAFTYALIIDPVHSKPEIKLDYDTVKNRVGNIDLTGNPVILKDGRIIKASDIIFGDTVYEVTDLWQKNRYIEVVRNHVSGIIIKILPNKLSPKSIVIEGQTYEFSRYMDFSRINTSEGAFKENDRVIAVLGYDGKVIALLSP
;
A
#
# COMPACT_ATOMS: atom_id res chain seq x y z
N MET A 1 15.39 -69.66 -8.92
CA MET A 1 16.84 -69.75 -9.23
C MET A 1 17.22 -68.80 -10.38
N LEU A 2 16.39 -68.68 -11.42
CA LEU A 2 16.57 -67.75 -12.54
C LEU A 2 16.47 -66.27 -12.13
N ASP A 3 15.49 -65.87 -11.31
CA ASP A 3 15.34 -64.47 -10.86
C ASP A 3 16.56 -63.96 -10.10
N ARG A 4 17.16 -64.85 -9.29
CA ARG A 4 18.38 -64.53 -8.53
C ARG A 4 19.58 -64.28 -9.45
N LEU A 5 19.66 -64.97 -10.59
CA LEU A 5 20.69 -64.72 -11.62
C LEU A 5 20.48 -63.35 -12.29
N LEU A 6 19.25 -63.03 -12.66
CA LEU A 6 18.88 -61.79 -13.35
C LEU A 6 19.16 -60.54 -12.49
N ASP A 7 18.90 -60.63 -11.19
CA ASP A 7 19.10 -59.52 -10.23
C ASP A 7 20.54 -59.50 -9.61
N THR A 8 21.44 -60.39 -10.04
CA THR A 8 22.84 -60.41 -9.54
C THR A 8 23.66 -59.29 -10.17
N ALA A 9 24.37 -58.49 -9.35
CA ALA A 9 25.29 -57.47 -9.82
C ALA A 9 26.50 -58.07 -10.56
N VAL A 10 26.85 -57.52 -11.73
CA VAL A 10 28.01 -57.95 -12.52
C VAL A 10 29.29 -57.30 -11.96
N LYS A 11 30.30 -58.11 -11.61
CA LYS A 11 31.62 -57.60 -11.20
C LYS A 11 32.38 -57.03 -12.40
N GLY A 12 32.86 -55.78 -12.31
CA GLY A 12 33.80 -55.22 -13.29
C GLY A 12 33.60 -53.77 -13.73
N PHE A 13 32.75 -52.97 -13.09
CA PHE A 13 32.63 -51.53 -13.40
C PHE A 13 33.36 -50.70 -12.33
N ASP A 14 34.27 -49.83 -12.76
CA ASP A 14 35.09 -48.99 -11.89
C ASP A 14 34.25 -48.09 -10.96
N SER A 15 34.85 -47.77 -9.82
CA SER A 15 34.31 -47.12 -8.61
C SER A 15 33.80 -45.68 -8.83
N GLY A 16 32.78 -45.54 -9.67
CA GLY A 16 32.05 -44.29 -9.93
C GLY A 16 30.68 -44.47 -10.58
N ASN A 17 30.37 -45.67 -11.11
CA ASN A 17 29.06 -46.01 -11.66
C ASN A 17 28.42 -47.16 -10.86
N MET A 18 27.16 -47.00 -10.44
CA MET A 18 26.39 -48.08 -9.80
C MET A 18 26.40 -49.33 -10.69
N GLY A 19 26.81 -50.47 -10.12
CA GLY A 19 26.97 -51.72 -10.86
C GLY A 19 25.65 -52.19 -11.49
N LYS A 20 25.68 -52.57 -12.78
CA LYS A 20 24.55 -53.14 -13.50
C LYS A 20 24.25 -54.56 -13.02
N THR A 21 22.98 -54.94 -12.98
CA THR A 21 22.54 -56.34 -12.81
C THR A 21 22.79 -57.15 -14.09
N TYR A 22 22.81 -58.48 -14.00
CA TYR A 22 22.98 -59.34 -15.18
C TYR A 22 21.90 -59.08 -16.22
N ALA A 23 20.64 -58.86 -15.80
CA ALA A 23 19.54 -58.52 -16.71
C ALA A 23 19.76 -57.18 -17.46
N GLU A 24 20.27 -56.16 -16.77
CA GLU A 24 20.59 -54.86 -17.37
C GLU A 24 21.81 -54.92 -18.29
N ALA A 25 22.83 -55.69 -17.90
CA ALA A 25 24.04 -55.90 -18.71
C ALA A 25 23.76 -56.73 -19.98
N SER A 26 22.78 -57.64 -19.93
CA SER A 26 22.35 -58.47 -21.06
C SER A 26 21.22 -57.85 -21.90
N GLY A 27 20.72 -56.67 -21.51
CA GLY A 27 19.66 -55.95 -22.25
C GLY A 27 18.27 -56.61 -22.18
N LEU A 28 18.01 -57.45 -21.18
CA LEU A 28 16.73 -58.14 -21.01
C LEU A 28 15.63 -57.22 -20.47
N TYR A 29 15.97 -56.42 -19.47
CA TYR A 29 15.16 -55.33 -18.96
C TYR A 29 16.03 -54.31 -18.22
N MET A 30 15.49 -53.11 -18.03
CA MET A 30 16.04 -52.08 -17.14
C MET A 30 15.04 -51.72 -16.06
N GLU A 31 15.53 -51.42 -14.86
CA GLU A 31 14.71 -50.81 -13.82
C GLU A 31 14.82 -49.29 -13.88
N CYS A 32 13.69 -48.60 -13.95
CA CYS A 32 13.66 -47.14 -13.93
C CYS A 32 12.44 -46.60 -13.20
N ILE A 33 12.61 -45.42 -12.63
CA ILE A 33 11.57 -44.60 -12.01
C ILE A 33 10.98 -43.72 -13.10
N VAL A 34 9.66 -43.77 -13.28
CA VAL A 34 8.96 -42.84 -14.17
C VAL A 34 8.82 -41.51 -13.44
N LEU A 35 9.56 -40.50 -13.87
CA LEU A 35 9.58 -39.15 -13.26
C LEU A 35 8.47 -38.26 -13.80
N GLY A 36 7.93 -38.56 -14.98
CA GLY A 36 6.79 -37.85 -15.55
C GLY A 36 6.52 -38.23 -17.00
N ASP A 37 5.43 -37.69 -17.52
CA ASP A 37 4.95 -37.87 -18.90
C ASP A 37 4.65 -36.49 -19.53
N TRP A 38 4.17 -36.50 -20.77
CA TRP A 38 3.81 -35.25 -21.48
C TRP A 38 2.69 -34.42 -20.83
N ASN A 39 1.91 -34.99 -19.91
CA ASN A 39 0.88 -34.26 -19.16
C ASN A 39 1.46 -33.54 -17.93
N THR A 40 2.57 -34.06 -17.39
CA THR A 40 3.13 -33.65 -16.11
C THR A 40 4.46 -32.92 -16.22
N ILE A 41 5.19 -33.09 -17.34
CA ILE A 41 6.47 -32.42 -17.60
C ILE A 41 6.37 -31.55 -18.85
N PRO A 42 6.48 -30.21 -18.71
CA PRO A 42 6.56 -29.31 -19.85
C PRO A 42 7.74 -29.64 -20.77
N GLY A 43 7.47 -29.75 -22.08
CA GLY A 43 8.51 -29.96 -23.10
C GLY A 43 8.64 -31.39 -23.62
N LEU A 44 8.02 -32.39 -22.96
CA LEU A 44 7.89 -33.73 -23.53
C LEU A 44 6.82 -33.75 -24.62
N VAL A 45 7.08 -34.47 -25.71
CA VAL A 45 6.09 -34.68 -26.77
C VAL A 45 5.18 -35.87 -26.44
N ASN A 46 4.04 -35.97 -27.14
CA ASN A 46 3.11 -37.09 -26.94
C ASN A 46 3.85 -38.44 -27.06
N LEU A 47 3.47 -39.40 -26.23
CA LEU A 47 4.09 -40.72 -26.09
C LEU A 47 5.56 -40.69 -25.59
N GLN A 48 6.05 -39.60 -25.01
CA GLN A 48 7.30 -39.61 -24.25
C GLN A 48 7.06 -39.72 -22.75
N VAL A 49 7.98 -40.42 -22.10
CA VAL A 49 8.08 -40.50 -20.64
C VAL A 49 9.51 -40.15 -20.23
N LEU A 50 9.64 -39.35 -19.17
CA LEU A 50 10.92 -39.09 -18.53
C LEU A 50 11.13 -40.07 -17.40
N THR A 51 12.32 -40.65 -17.34
CA THR A 51 12.75 -41.54 -16.27
C THR A 51 14.05 -41.04 -15.64
N ASP A 52 14.44 -41.64 -14.51
CA ASP A 52 15.76 -41.42 -13.89
C ASP A 52 16.94 -41.88 -14.78
N LYS A 53 16.65 -42.59 -15.88
CA LYS A 53 17.64 -43.08 -16.86
C LYS A 53 17.60 -42.35 -18.20
N GLY A 54 16.77 -41.31 -18.33
CA GLY A 54 16.59 -40.55 -19.57
C GLY A 54 15.13 -40.54 -20.05
N ALA A 55 14.90 -39.87 -21.18
CA ALA A 55 13.59 -39.81 -21.83
C ALA A 55 13.46 -40.91 -22.88
N PHE A 56 12.32 -41.60 -22.88
CA PHE A 56 12.02 -42.68 -23.82
C PHE A 56 10.66 -42.47 -24.49
N TYR A 57 10.50 -43.05 -25.68
CA TYR A 57 9.21 -43.17 -26.33
C TYR A 57 8.46 -44.40 -25.81
N THR A 58 7.13 -44.31 -25.73
CA THR A 58 6.25 -45.43 -25.42
C THR A 58 5.48 -45.81 -26.68
N ALA A 59 5.48 -47.09 -27.06
CA ALA A 59 4.55 -47.55 -28.09
C ALA A 59 3.10 -47.46 -27.58
N ASP A 60 2.17 -47.08 -28.44
CA ASP A 60 0.74 -46.83 -28.10
C ASP A 60 0.02 -48.07 -27.54
N THR A 61 0.61 -49.26 -27.71
CA THR A 61 0.09 -50.55 -27.24
C THR A 61 0.61 -50.96 -25.86
N VAL A 62 1.50 -50.18 -25.24
CA VAL A 62 2.10 -50.49 -23.95
C VAL A 62 1.24 -49.95 -22.81
N ALA A 63 1.19 -50.68 -21.69
CA ALA A 63 0.48 -50.25 -20.49
C ALA A 63 0.90 -48.83 -20.06
N LYS A 64 -0.08 -47.98 -19.70
CA LYS A 64 0.14 -46.58 -19.31
C LYS A 64 1.10 -46.52 -18.11
N LEU A 65 2.29 -45.97 -18.34
CA LEU A 65 3.30 -45.76 -17.30
C LEU A 65 2.90 -44.59 -16.41
N GLU A 66 2.64 -44.89 -15.15
CA GLU A 66 2.23 -43.91 -14.15
C GLU A 66 3.45 -43.27 -13.46
N PRO A 67 3.55 -41.92 -13.42
CA PRO A 67 4.60 -41.23 -12.69
C PRO A 67 4.68 -41.63 -11.20
N GLY A 68 5.90 -41.68 -10.68
CA GLY A 68 6.22 -42.07 -9.30
C GLY A 68 6.43 -43.56 -9.13
N ASN A 69 6.04 -44.39 -10.09
CA ASN A 69 6.24 -45.82 -10.02
C ASN A 69 7.56 -46.26 -10.64
N LYS A 70 8.14 -47.30 -10.05
CA LYS A 70 9.34 -47.98 -10.55
C LYS A 70 8.91 -49.19 -11.36
N TYR A 71 9.48 -49.37 -12.56
CA TYR A 71 9.12 -50.46 -13.47
C TYR A 71 10.33 -51.23 -13.95
N ARG A 72 10.10 -52.49 -14.33
CA ARG A 72 10.99 -53.28 -15.20
C ARG A 72 10.54 -53.15 -16.64
N LEU A 73 11.35 -52.52 -17.48
CA LEU A 73 11.01 -52.18 -18.88
C LEU A 73 11.98 -52.84 -19.86
N ALA A 74 11.47 -53.25 -21.02
CA ALA A 74 12.31 -53.56 -22.19
C ALA A 74 12.42 -52.31 -23.08
N VAL A 75 13.63 -51.81 -23.30
CA VAL A 75 13.90 -50.66 -24.16
C VAL A 75 14.73 -51.09 -25.35
N ARG A 76 14.32 -50.67 -26.55
CA ARG A 76 15.04 -50.88 -27.81
C ARG A 76 15.00 -49.58 -28.61
N ASP A 77 16.16 -49.08 -29.02
CA ASP A 77 16.30 -47.87 -29.84
C ASP A 77 15.46 -46.70 -29.28
N ASP A 78 15.67 -46.39 -27.99
CA ASP A 78 14.96 -45.36 -27.20
C ASP A 78 13.44 -45.54 -27.05
N THR A 79 12.91 -46.69 -27.44
CA THR A 79 11.49 -47.01 -27.33
C THR A 79 11.25 -48.12 -26.31
N ILE A 80 10.37 -47.85 -25.35
CA ILE A 80 9.83 -48.84 -24.42
C ILE A 80 8.89 -49.74 -25.21
N THR A 81 9.29 -51.00 -25.37
CA THR A 81 8.57 -52.01 -26.14
C THR A 81 7.74 -52.95 -25.26
N ARG A 82 8.08 -53.04 -23.96
CA ARG A 82 7.36 -53.90 -23.01
C ARG A 82 7.50 -53.44 -21.56
N VAL A 83 6.44 -53.65 -20.78
CA VAL A 83 6.43 -53.49 -19.31
C VAL A 83 6.32 -54.88 -18.69
N TYR A 84 7.32 -55.29 -17.90
CA TYR A 84 7.33 -56.60 -17.23
C TYR A 84 6.67 -56.56 -15.86
N ALA A 85 6.96 -55.53 -15.07
CA ALA A 85 6.45 -55.40 -13.71
C ALA A 85 6.46 -53.96 -13.22
N LYS A 86 5.49 -53.63 -12.37
CA LYS A 86 5.49 -52.48 -11.46
C LYS A 86 6.04 -52.93 -10.12
N LEU A 87 7.10 -52.29 -9.65
CA LEU A 87 7.93 -52.77 -8.53
C LEU A 87 7.59 -52.14 -7.19
N ASN A 88 6.84 -51.04 -7.17
CA ASN A 88 6.52 -50.31 -5.96
C ASN A 88 5.03 -49.94 -5.88
N SER A 89 4.66 -49.46 -4.70
CA SER A 89 3.39 -48.78 -4.46
C SER A 89 3.66 -47.34 -4.08
N THR A 90 2.74 -46.43 -4.42
CA THR A 90 2.88 -45.01 -4.17
C THR A 90 1.76 -44.45 -3.30
N LEU A 91 2.03 -43.31 -2.66
CA LEU A 91 1.06 -42.45 -2.00
C LEU A 91 1.05 -41.11 -2.73
N GLY A 92 -0.08 -40.76 -3.35
CA GLY A 92 -0.31 -39.45 -3.93
C GLY A 92 -1.04 -38.53 -2.93
N ILE A 93 -0.51 -37.32 -2.72
CA ILE A 93 -1.17 -36.29 -1.91
C ILE A 93 -1.20 -34.96 -2.65
N THR A 94 -2.24 -34.16 -2.39
CA THR A 94 -2.37 -32.78 -2.86
C THR A 94 -2.17 -31.84 -1.68
N ILE A 95 -1.27 -30.87 -1.84
CA ILE A 95 -0.93 -29.91 -0.78
C ILE A 95 -2.03 -28.85 -0.66
N ASP A 96 -2.62 -28.72 0.53
CA ASP A 96 -3.53 -27.63 0.88
C ASP A 96 -2.74 -26.40 1.34
N ASN A 97 -1.71 -26.60 2.17
CA ASN A 97 -0.84 -25.54 2.68
C ASN A 97 0.53 -26.11 3.12
N ILE A 98 1.54 -25.26 3.26
CA ILE A 98 2.89 -25.62 3.73
C ILE A 98 3.42 -24.57 4.71
N PHE A 99 4.02 -25.05 5.80
CA PHE A 99 4.74 -24.24 6.78
C PHE A 99 6.11 -24.88 7.01
N ASP A 100 7.15 -24.24 6.48
CA ASP A 100 8.51 -24.80 6.43
C ASP A 100 8.54 -26.19 5.77
N SER A 101 8.88 -27.26 6.49
CA SER A 101 8.84 -28.64 5.99
C SER A 101 7.56 -29.41 6.33
N THR A 102 6.60 -28.77 7.02
CA THR A 102 5.33 -29.39 7.39
C THR A 102 4.25 -29.05 6.38
N VAL A 103 3.70 -30.08 5.75
CA VAL A 103 2.61 -29.93 4.78
C VAL A 103 1.26 -30.31 5.39
N LEU A 104 0.25 -29.51 5.06
CA LEU A 104 -1.16 -29.83 5.25
C LEU A 104 -1.69 -30.39 3.93
N TYR A 105 -2.36 -31.54 3.97
CA TYR A 105 -2.92 -32.19 2.78
C TYR A 105 -4.27 -32.84 3.09
N ARG A 106 -5.05 -33.10 2.04
CA ARG A 106 -6.34 -33.78 2.14
C ARG A 106 -6.21 -35.26 1.77
N ASP A 107 -6.67 -36.14 2.66
CA ASP A 107 -6.78 -37.57 2.44
C ASP A 107 -8.19 -38.05 2.83
N GLY A 108 -8.92 -38.64 1.88
CA GLY A 108 -10.29 -39.09 2.09
C GLY A 108 -11.26 -37.99 2.58
N GLY A 109 -11.01 -36.74 2.20
CA GLY A 109 -11.82 -35.58 2.62
C GLY A 109 -11.49 -35.04 4.02
N ARG A 110 -10.51 -35.62 4.72
CA ARG A 110 -10.01 -35.10 6.01
C ARG A 110 -8.68 -34.39 5.80
N SER A 111 -8.50 -33.28 6.51
CA SER A 111 -7.21 -32.58 6.55
C SER A 111 -6.25 -33.35 7.46
N ARG A 112 -5.02 -33.55 6.98
CA ARG A 112 -3.93 -34.24 7.68
C ARG A 112 -2.65 -33.41 7.56
N THR A 113 -1.74 -33.61 8.49
CA THR A 113 -0.40 -33.01 8.48
C THR A 113 0.67 -34.08 8.30
N MET A 114 1.78 -33.70 7.67
CA MET A 114 2.98 -34.53 7.55
C MET A 114 4.21 -33.62 7.56
N VAL A 115 5.23 -33.98 8.33
CA VAL A 115 6.58 -33.43 8.14
C VAL A 115 7.22 -34.17 6.98
N LEU A 116 7.68 -33.46 5.96
CA LEU A 116 8.31 -34.07 4.79
C LEU A 116 9.55 -34.87 5.23
N PRO A 117 9.66 -36.18 4.91
CA PRO A 117 10.74 -37.01 5.42
C PRO A 117 12.10 -36.73 4.75
N GLU A 118 13.06 -36.25 5.54
CA GLU A 118 14.41 -35.82 5.09
C GLU A 118 15.23 -36.90 4.38
N LYS A 119 15.05 -38.18 4.72
CA LYS A 119 15.75 -39.30 4.07
C LYS A 119 15.23 -39.65 2.66
N THR A 120 14.12 -39.04 2.25
CA THR A 120 13.48 -39.29 0.94
C THR A 120 14.20 -38.50 -0.14
N VAL A 121 14.46 -39.11 -1.29
CA VAL A 121 15.00 -38.38 -2.45
C VAL A 121 13.85 -37.67 -3.18
N TYR A 122 13.93 -36.35 -3.35
CA TYR A 122 12.89 -35.58 -4.04
C TYR A 122 13.29 -35.25 -5.47
N TYR A 123 12.34 -35.36 -6.41
CA TYR A 123 12.51 -34.97 -7.80
C TYR A 123 11.48 -33.91 -8.19
N TYR A 124 11.92 -32.88 -8.90
CA TYR A 124 11.08 -31.84 -9.50
C TYR A 124 11.56 -31.60 -10.92
N ASN A 125 10.64 -31.65 -11.90
CA ASN A 125 10.94 -31.55 -13.34
C ASN A 125 12.09 -32.47 -13.80
N GLY A 126 12.10 -33.70 -13.27
CA GLY A 126 13.11 -34.72 -13.60
C GLY A 126 14.46 -34.56 -12.90
N GLN A 127 14.66 -33.49 -12.13
CA GLN A 127 15.91 -33.20 -11.43
C GLN A 127 15.78 -33.47 -9.94
N ARG A 128 16.83 -34.06 -9.36
CA ARG A 128 16.93 -34.26 -7.91
C ARG A 128 16.99 -32.90 -7.21
N GLN A 129 16.26 -32.76 -6.11
CA GLN A 129 16.16 -31.54 -5.31
C GLN A 129 16.83 -31.73 -3.95
N ASP A 130 17.40 -30.64 -3.45
CA ASP A 130 17.85 -30.55 -2.06
C ASP A 130 16.66 -30.38 -1.12
N TYR A 131 16.70 -31.04 0.03
CA TYR A 131 15.59 -31.03 0.99
C TYR A 131 15.22 -29.62 1.46
N GLN A 132 16.22 -28.74 1.64
CA GLN A 132 16.02 -27.35 2.08
C GLN A 132 15.35 -26.47 1.01
N GLU A 133 15.44 -26.85 -0.26
CA GLU A 133 14.85 -26.12 -1.39
C GLU A 133 13.38 -26.49 -1.63
N LEU A 134 12.86 -27.54 -0.97
CA LEU A 134 11.48 -27.99 -1.15
C LEU A 134 10.45 -26.91 -0.81
N LYS A 135 10.73 -26.06 0.18
CA LYS A 135 9.87 -24.93 0.56
C LYS A 135 9.71 -23.87 -0.55
N ASN A 136 10.64 -23.81 -1.50
CA ASN A 136 10.63 -22.86 -2.61
C ASN A 136 9.84 -23.38 -3.81
N ILE A 137 9.61 -24.70 -3.90
CA ILE A 137 8.91 -25.34 -5.03
C ILE A 137 7.50 -25.83 -4.68
N ILE A 138 7.26 -26.19 -3.42
CA ILE A 138 5.96 -26.69 -2.96
C ILE A 138 5.05 -25.51 -2.62
N LYS A 139 3.86 -25.49 -3.24
CA LYS A 139 2.81 -24.49 -3.02
C LYS A 139 1.45 -25.17 -2.93
N GLN A 140 0.40 -24.40 -2.70
CA GLN A 140 -0.96 -24.92 -2.73
C GLN A 140 -1.24 -25.64 -4.08
N ASN A 141 -1.95 -26.76 -4.02
CA ASN A 141 -2.24 -27.67 -5.13
C ASN A 141 -1.04 -28.38 -5.77
N THR A 142 0.19 -28.22 -5.24
CA THR A 142 1.30 -29.09 -5.60
C THR A 142 0.90 -30.55 -5.35
N SER A 143 1.22 -31.43 -6.29
CA SER A 143 0.99 -32.87 -6.14
C SER A 143 2.29 -33.54 -5.74
N LEU A 144 2.29 -34.27 -4.62
CA LEU A 144 3.42 -35.10 -4.20
C LEU A 144 3.08 -36.58 -4.40
N VAL A 145 3.97 -37.31 -5.05
CA VAL A 145 3.84 -38.77 -5.24
C VAL A 145 5.02 -39.45 -4.55
N PHE A 146 4.78 -40.02 -3.38
CA PHE A 146 5.77 -40.74 -2.60
C PHE A 146 5.81 -42.22 -2.98
N ALA A 147 7.00 -42.76 -3.20
CA ALA A 147 7.23 -44.19 -3.38
C ALA A 147 7.65 -44.83 -2.05
N TYR A 148 6.92 -45.84 -1.61
CA TYR A 148 7.28 -46.59 -0.40
C TYR A 148 8.59 -47.34 -0.59
N ASN A 149 9.40 -47.39 0.47
CA ASN A 149 10.55 -48.30 0.54
C ASN A 149 10.12 -49.76 0.71
N ASP A 150 11.08 -50.67 0.56
CA ASP A 150 10.90 -52.08 0.87
C ASP A 150 10.49 -52.24 2.35
N GLY A 151 9.35 -52.91 2.58
CA GLY A 151 8.76 -53.06 3.92
C GLY A 151 7.80 -51.93 4.35
N LYS A 152 7.59 -50.89 3.53
CA LYS A 152 6.63 -49.78 3.76
C LYS A 152 6.82 -49.02 5.09
N ALA A 153 8.04 -49.00 5.62
CA ALA A 153 8.38 -48.27 6.84
C ALA A 153 8.64 -46.77 6.60
N GLY A 154 8.81 -46.35 5.34
CA GLY A 154 9.03 -44.98 4.92
C GLY A 154 8.99 -44.84 3.40
N TYR A 155 9.61 -43.79 2.88
CA TYR A 155 9.64 -43.50 1.44
C TYR A 155 11.08 -43.51 0.90
N GLU A 156 11.26 -44.10 -0.27
CA GLU A 156 12.55 -44.13 -0.97
C GLU A 156 12.77 -42.81 -1.73
N TYR A 157 11.74 -42.38 -2.48
CA TYR A 157 11.75 -41.12 -3.22
C TYR A 157 10.34 -40.51 -3.32
N ALA A 158 10.28 -39.25 -3.73
CA ALA A 158 9.05 -38.53 -3.98
C ALA A 158 9.16 -37.64 -5.23
N LEU A 159 8.08 -37.55 -5.99
CA LEU A 159 7.97 -36.63 -7.12
C LEU A 159 7.14 -35.42 -6.73
N VAL A 160 7.60 -34.23 -7.11
CA VAL A 160 6.94 -32.95 -6.94
C VAL A 160 6.42 -32.49 -8.30
N PHE A 161 5.12 -32.24 -8.40
CA PHE A 161 4.50 -31.70 -9.61
C PHE A 161 3.82 -30.36 -9.34
N ASP A 162 4.05 -29.41 -10.24
CA ASP A 162 3.34 -28.13 -10.23
C ASP A 162 1.83 -28.31 -10.34
N PRO A 163 1.04 -27.36 -9.79
CA PRO A 163 -0.38 -27.27 -10.10
C PRO A 163 -0.61 -27.14 -11.60
N VAL A 164 -1.68 -27.77 -12.08
CA VAL A 164 -2.09 -27.75 -13.49
C VAL A 164 -3.01 -26.55 -13.71
N TYR A 165 -2.61 -25.66 -14.61
CA TYR A 165 -3.39 -24.47 -14.99
C TYR A 165 -4.15 -24.75 -16.29
N SER A 166 -5.45 -24.42 -16.30
CA SER A 166 -6.22 -24.38 -17.54
C SER A 166 -5.74 -23.29 -18.49
N LYS A 167 -6.23 -23.30 -19.74
CA LYS A 167 -6.11 -22.12 -20.61
C LYS A 167 -6.80 -20.92 -19.93
N PRO A 168 -6.18 -19.72 -19.96
CA PRO A 168 -6.78 -18.53 -19.39
C PRO A 168 -8.10 -18.19 -20.08
N GLN A 169 -9.07 -17.71 -19.31
CA GLN A 169 -10.32 -17.17 -19.82
C GLN A 169 -10.48 -15.74 -19.34
N LEU A 170 -10.80 -14.84 -20.27
CA LEU A 170 -11.16 -13.47 -19.95
C LEU A 170 -12.61 -13.42 -19.46
N ALA A 171 -12.84 -12.83 -18.29
CA ALA A 171 -14.19 -12.52 -17.82
C ALA A 171 -14.77 -11.36 -18.65
N VAL A 172 -15.90 -11.62 -19.31
CA VAL A 172 -16.63 -10.63 -20.13
C VAL A 172 -18.12 -10.85 -19.91
N ASN A 173 -18.84 -9.80 -19.52
CA ASN A 173 -20.25 -9.83 -19.14
C ASN A 173 -20.57 -11.00 -18.18
N PHE A 174 -19.66 -11.29 -17.26
CA PHE A 174 -19.82 -12.43 -16.37
C PHE A 174 -20.84 -12.13 -15.28
N ASP A 175 -21.92 -12.92 -15.25
CA ASP A 175 -22.95 -12.86 -14.22
C ASP A 175 -22.98 -14.20 -13.45
N PRO A 176 -22.44 -14.22 -12.22
CA PRO A 176 -22.36 -15.43 -11.41
C PRO A 176 -23.71 -15.99 -10.97
N ASP A 177 -24.80 -15.21 -11.04
CA ASP A 177 -26.14 -15.68 -10.71
C ASP A 177 -26.83 -16.37 -11.90
N LYS A 178 -26.41 -16.03 -13.13
CA LYS A 178 -26.95 -16.60 -14.37
C LYS A 178 -26.11 -17.72 -14.96
N SER A 179 -24.80 -17.69 -14.74
CA SER A 179 -23.86 -18.66 -15.32
C SER A 179 -22.79 -19.05 -14.31
N LYS A 180 -22.52 -20.36 -14.18
CA LYS A 180 -21.38 -20.90 -13.40
C LYS A 180 -20.21 -21.26 -14.30
N LYS A 181 -19.99 -20.42 -15.31
CA LYS A 181 -19.04 -20.64 -16.38
C LYS A 181 -18.45 -19.33 -16.87
N ILE A 182 -17.13 -19.31 -17.06
CA ILE A 182 -16.38 -18.22 -17.70
C ILE A 182 -15.61 -18.82 -18.87
N GLY A 183 -16.03 -18.49 -20.09
CA GLY A 183 -15.48 -19.11 -21.30
C GLY A 183 -15.64 -20.63 -21.26
N SER A 184 -14.53 -21.37 -21.27
CA SER A 184 -14.53 -22.84 -21.15
C SER A 184 -14.43 -23.37 -19.71
N ILE A 185 -14.20 -22.52 -18.71
CA ILE A 185 -14.05 -22.92 -17.32
C ILE A 185 -15.44 -23.01 -16.68
N GLU A 186 -15.83 -24.21 -16.26
CA GLU A 186 -17.03 -24.47 -15.47
C GLU A 186 -16.67 -24.69 -14.00
N PHE A 187 -17.48 -24.17 -13.08
CA PHE A 187 -17.22 -24.28 -11.65
C PHE A 187 -18.50 -24.44 -10.84
N LYS A 188 -18.38 -24.92 -9.59
CA LYS A 188 -19.48 -25.11 -8.64
C LYS A 188 -19.56 -23.94 -7.65
N ASN A 189 -20.71 -23.77 -7.00
CA ASN A 189 -20.95 -22.68 -6.03
C ASN A 189 -19.92 -22.61 -4.88
N ASN A 190 -19.32 -23.73 -4.51
CA ASN A 190 -18.34 -23.82 -3.42
C ASN A 190 -16.89 -23.92 -3.93
N THR A 191 -16.63 -23.69 -5.22
CA THR A 191 -15.27 -23.68 -5.75
C THR A 191 -14.53 -22.48 -5.17
N PRO A 192 -13.42 -22.67 -4.44
CA PRO A 192 -12.65 -21.55 -3.92
C PRO A 192 -12.15 -20.67 -5.06
N ALA A 193 -12.17 -19.36 -4.87
CA ALA A 193 -11.65 -18.38 -5.82
C ALA A 193 -10.62 -17.50 -5.10
N LEU A 194 -9.47 -17.29 -5.73
CA LEU A 194 -8.35 -16.55 -5.18
C LEU A 194 -8.03 -15.33 -6.04
N LEU A 195 -7.90 -14.17 -5.41
CA LEU A 195 -7.41 -12.94 -6.02
C LEU A 195 -6.36 -12.33 -5.08
N ASN A 196 -5.14 -12.09 -5.58
CA ASN A 196 -4.03 -11.53 -4.80
C ASN A 196 -3.74 -12.27 -3.48
N GLY A 197 -3.96 -13.59 -3.44
CA GLY A 197 -3.77 -14.42 -2.25
C GLY A 197 -4.96 -14.47 -1.29
N GLU A 198 -6.02 -13.69 -1.54
CA GLU A 198 -7.23 -13.68 -0.72
C GLU A 198 -8.36 -14.53 -1.33
N ILE A 199 -9.16 -15.16 -0.47
CA ILE A 199 -10.36 -15.88 -0.89
C ILE A 199 -11.48 -14.87 -1.19
N ILE A 200 -11.96 -14.88 -2.42
CA ILE A 200 -13.06 -14.04 -2.89
C ILE A 200 -14.28 -14.89 -3.25
N ARG A 201 -15.43 -14.23 -3.43
CA ARG A 201 -16.63 -14.88 -3.98
C ARG A 201 -16.61 -14.76 -5.51
N PRO A 202 -17.26 -15.68 -6.25
CA PRO A 202 -17.40 -15.55 -7.69
C PRO A 202 -18.05 -14.21 -8.14
N HIS A 203 -18.90 -13.61 -7.29
CA HIS A 203 -19.47 -12.26 -7.51
C HIS A 203 -18.44 -11.13 -7.56
N ASP A 204 -17.23 -11.34 -7.04
CA ASP A 204 -16.15 -10.34 -7.03
C ASP A 204 -15.30 -10.38 -8.31
N ILE A 205 -15.56 -11.35 -9.20
CA ILE A 205 -14.94 -11.45 -10.53
C ILE A 205 -15.55 -10.35 -11.41
N LYS A 206 -14.69 -9.52 -11.97
CA LYS A 206 -15.07 -8.36 -12.79
C LYS A 206 -14.71 -8.60 -14.25
N ASP A 207 -15.39 -7.87 -15.12
CA ASP A 207 -15.01 -7.81 -16.53
C ASP A 207 -13.57 -7.31 -16.68
N GLY A 208 -12.80 -7.98 -17.53
CA GLY A 208 -11.37 -7.71 -17.71
C GLY A 208 -10.44 -8.53 -16.79
N ASP A 209 -10.98 -9.33 -15.86
CA ASP A 209 -10.19 -10.27 -15.08
C ASP A 209 -9.79 -11.50 -15.93
N ILE A 210 -8.56 -12.00 -15.72
CA ILE A 210 -8.12 -13.27 -16.29
C ILE A 210 -8.33 -14.37 -15.26
N VAL A 211 -9.04 -15.42 -15.66
CA VAL A 211 -9.41 -16.54 -14.79
C VAL A 211 -8.76 -17.83 -15.27
N TYR A 212 -8.18 -18.56 -14.33
CA TYR A 212 -7.65 -19.91 -14.52
C TYR A 212 -8.39 -20.88 -13.60
N SER A 213 -8.64 -22.10 -14.08
CA SER A 213 -8.92 -23.24 -13.21
C SER A 213 -7.59 -23.90 -12.87
N VAL A 214 -7.29 -24.04 -11.59
CA VAL A 214 -6.05 -24.63 -11.09
C VAL A 214 -6.37 -25.92 -10.36
N SER A 215 -5.72 -27.02 -10.72
CA SER A 215 -5.92 -28.33 -10.10
C SER A 215 -4.59 -29.01 -9.73
N ASP A 216 -4.69 -30.11 -9.00
CA ASP A 216 -3.62 -31.11 -8.95
C ASP A 216 -3.50 -31.87 -10.28
N ILE A 217 -2.50 -32.74 -10.39
CA ILE A 217 -2.27 -33.58 -11.57
C ILE A 217 -3.40 -34.61 -11.81
N TRP A 218 -4.31 -34.79 -10.86
CA TRP A 218 -5.43 -35.73 -10.94
C TRP A 218 -6.77 -35.06 -11.28
N GLY A 219 -6.82 -33.72 -11.34
CA GLY A 219 -8.01 -32.94 -11.66
C GLY A 219 -9.09 -32.92 -10.56
N LYS A 220 -8.76 -33.22 -9.30
CA LYS A 220 -9.76 -33.38 -8.22
C LYS A 220 -9.89 -32.16 -7.30
N ASN A 221 -8.78 -31.49 -6.98
CA ASN A 221 -8.75 -30.35 -6.06
C ASN A 221 -8.69 -29.03 -6.86
N ILE A 222 -9.84 -28.51 -7.27
CA ILE A 222 -9.92 -27.35 -8.16
C ILE A 222 -10.18 -26.07 -7.38
N TYR A 223 -9.44 -25.01 -7.70
CA TYR A 223 -9.78 -23.63 -7.34
C TYR A 223 -9.69 -22.71 -8.57
N LEU A 224 -10.28 -21.52 -8.47
CA LEU A 224 -10.16 -20.47 -9.48
C LEU A 224 -9.06 -19.50 -9.07
N LEU A 225 -8.09 -19.27 -9.95
CA LEU A 225 -7.13 -18.17 -9.79
C LEU A 225 -7.57 -17.00 -10.67
N ILE A 226 -7.75 -15.85 -10.04
CA ILE A 226 -8.14 -14.60 -10.69
C ILE A 226 -6.93 -13.68 -10.69
N VAL A 227 -6.55 -13.22 -11.88
CA VAL A 227 -5.48 -12.25 -12.09
C VAL A 227 -6.09 -10.96 -12.62
N ARG A 228 -5.95 -9.90 -11.82
CA ARG A 228 -6.38 -8.54 -12.17
C ARG A 228 -5.14 -7.68 -12.41
N ASN A 229 -4.53 -7.87 -13.58
CA ASN A 229 -3.34 -7.15 -13.97
C ASN A 229 -3.47 -6.66 -15.40
N ASN A 230 -3.86 -5.40 -15.55
CA ASN A 230 -4.12 -4.78 -16.84
C ASN A 230 -3.23 -3.55 -17.00
N VAL A 231 -2.63 -3.39 -18.18
CA VAL A 231 -1.86 -2.20 -18.53
C VAL A 231 -2.56 -1.50 -19.70
N GLN A 232 -2.82 -0.21 -19.52
CA GLN A 232 -3.42 0.63 -20.55
C GLN A 232 -2.34 1.50 -21.18
N GLY A 233 -2.47 1.75 -22.47
CA GLY A 233 -1.58 2.68 -23.16
C GLY A 233 -1.63 2.50 -24.67
N LYS A 234 -0.70 3.15 -25.35
CA LYS A 234 -0.58 3.12 -26.80
C LYS A 234 0.38 2.02 -27.22
N ILE A 235 0.00 1.24 -28.24
CA ILE A 235 0.93 0.30 -28.87
C ILE A 235 2.02 1.12 -29.57
N THR A 236 3.24 0.98 -29.10
CA THR A 236 4.44 1.64 -29.65
C THR A 236 5.26 0.71 -30.53
N GLY A 237 5.10 -0.60 -30.37
CA GLY A 237 5.78 -1.61 -31.19
C GLY A 237 5.19 -3.00 -31.01
N ILE A 238 5.38 -3.84 -32.03
CA ILE A 238 5.05 -5.27 -32.02
C ILE A 238 6.28 -5.99 -32.58
N LEU A 239 7.03 -6.66 -31.71
CA LEU A 239 8.36 -7.16 -32.01
C LEU A 239 8.42 -8.70 -32.09
N PRO A 240 9.27 -9.27 -32.96
CA PRO A 240 10.08 -8.56 -33.96
C PRO A 240 9.23 -7.97 -35.10
N ASN A 241 8.05 -8.53 -35.37
CA ASN A 241 7.10 -8.02 -36.36
C ASN A 241 5.70 -8.63 -36.16
N LYS A 242 4.69 -8.15 -36.90
CA LYS A 242 3.31 -8.65 -36.83
C LYS A 242 3.11 -10.07 -37.40
N LEU A 243 4.05 -10.63 -38.16
CA LEU A 243 3.92 -12.00 -38.69
C LEU A 243 4.30 -13.06 -37.65
N SER A 244 5.20 -12.72 -36.72
CA SER A 244 5.64 -13.61 -35.65
C SER A 244 5.88 -12.83 -34.36
N PRO A 245 4.83 -12.19 -33.80
CA PRO A 245 5.00 -11.32 -32.64
C PRO A 245 5.35 -12.16 -31.41
N ARG A 246 6.31 -11.65 -30.63
CA ARG A 246 6.73 -12.20 -29.32
C ARG A 246 6.59 -11.19 -28.20
N ILE A 247 6.66 -9.91 -28.52
CA ILE A 247 6.58 -8.79 -27.58
C ILE A 247 5.59 -7.76 -28.14
N ILE A 248 4.76 -7.19 -27.27
CA ILE A 248 4.02 -5.96 -27.52
C ILE A 248 4.59 -4.85 -26.65
N GLN A 249 4.83 -3.68 -27.24
CA GLN A 249 5.32 -2.52 -26.50
C GLN A 249 4.16 -1.56 -26.23
N ILE A 250 3.93 -1.24 -24.96
CA ILE A 250 2.93 -0.25 -24.53
C ILE A 250 3.68 0.94 -23.96
N ASP A 251 3.47 2.12 -24.56
CA ASP A 251 4.14 3.37 -24.18
C ASP A 251 5.68 3.24 -24.06
N GLY A 252 6.29 2.44 -24.94
CA GLY A 252 7.73 2.19 -24.99
C GLY A 252 8.24 1.08 -24.05
N LYS A 253 7.37 0.44 -23.27
CA LYS A 253 7.73 -0.67 -22.37
C LYS A 253 7.35 -2.03 -22.97
N ASP A 254 8.26 -2.99 -22.86
CA ASP A 254 8.12 -4.34 -23.41
C ASP A 254 7.27 -5.26 -22.53
N TYR A 255 6.36 -6.00 -23.17
CA TYR A 255 5.57 -7.06 -22.55
C TYR A 255 5.62 -8.33 -23.42
N GLU A 256 6.06 -9.45 -22.84
CA GLU A 256 6.10 -10.74 -23.53
C GLU A 256 4.70 -11.31 -23.75
N LEU A 257 4.46 -11.90 -24.93
CA LEU A 257 3.20 -12.56 -25.25
C LEU A 257 3.17 -13.98 -24.70
N GLY A 258 2.07 -14.32 -24.02
CA GLY A 258 1.84 -15.66 -23.51
C GLY A 258 1.53 -16.66 -24.63
N LYS A 259 1.78 -17.96 -24.38
CA LYS A 259 1.50 -19.03 -25.35
C LYS A 259 0.01 -19.13 -25.74
N ASP A 260 -0.87 -18.75 -24.82
CA ASP A 260 -2.33 -18.79 -24.98
C ASP A 260 -2.92 -17.45 -25.46
N MET A 261 -2.07 -16.48 -25.82
CA MET A 261 -2.50 -15.19 -26.36
C MET A 261 -3.30 -15.37 -27.66
N LYS A 262 -4.36 -14.58 -27.81
CA LYS A 262 -5.14 -14.51 -29.06
C LYS A 262 -4.36 -13.74 -30.14
N PHE A 263 -3.39 -14.40 -30.77
CA PHE A 263 -2.48 -13.79 -31.74
C PHE A 263 -3.16 -13.09 -32.92
N ASN A 264 -4.36 -13.55 -33.31
CA ASN A 264 -5.16 -12.89 -34.36
C ASN A 264 -5.54 -11.43 -34.02
N LYS A 265 -5.47 -11.02 -32.75
CA LYS A 265 -5.73 -9.64 -32.35
C LYS A 265 -4.54 -8.69 -32.56
N ILE A 266 -3.34 -9.20 -32.83
CA ILE A 266 -2.11 -8.39 -32.91
C ILE A 266 -1.25 -8.72 -34.13
N ASN A 267 -1.55 -9.81 -34.85
CA ASN A 267 -0.82 -10.21 -36.04
C ASN A 267 -1.35 -9.48 -37.31
N ASN A 268 -1.13 -10.05 -38.50
CA ASN A 268 -1.58 -9.47 -39.76
C ASN A 268 -3.05 -9.78 -40.12
N SER A 269 -3.87 -10.27 -39.19
CA SER A 269 -5.30 -10.50 -39.41
C SER A 269 -6.08 -9.19 -39.58
N SER A 270 -7.22 -9.26 -40.27
CA SER A 270 -8.16 -8.14 -40.35
C SER A 270 -8.67 -7.77 -38.95
N ASN A 271 -8.73 -6.47 -38.66
CA ASN A 271 -9.08 -5.90 -37.34
C ASN A 271 -8.09 -6.16 -36.20
N ALA A 272 -6.87 -6.66 -36.49
CA ALA A 272 -5.81 -6.74 -35.50
C ALA A 272 -5.30 -5.33 -35.13
N TYR A 273 -5.04 -5.12 -33.84
CA TYR A 273 -4.41 -3.90 -33.33
C TYR A 273 -3.05 -3.69 -33.98
N LYS A 274 -2.68 -2.43 -34.16
CA LYS A 274 -1.44 -1.98 -34.80
C LYS A 274 -0.76 -0.92 -33.92
N THR A 275 0.53 -0.70 -34.21
CA THR A 275 1.24 0.45 -33.64
C THR A 275 0.44 1.72 -33.87
N GLY A 276 0.23 2.48 -32.79
CA GLY A 276 -0.62 3.66 -32.80
C GLY A 276 -1.93 3.49 -32.03
N ASP A 277 -2.44 2.27 -31.90
CA ASP A 277 -3.74 2.02 -31.28
C ASP A 277 -3.66 2.09 -29.74
N ASN A 278 -4.72 2.61 -29.11
CA ASN A 278 -4.88 2.58 -27.66
C ASN A 278 -5.57 1.28 -27.26
N VAL A 279 -4.96 0.56 -26.33
CA VAL A 279 -5.42 -0.76 -25.92
C VAL A 279 -5.31 -0.94 -24.41
N VAL A 280 -5.96 -1.99 -23.93
CA VAL A 280 -5.70 -2.57 -22.61
C VAL A 280 -5.13 -3.96 -22.83
N ILE A 281 -3.90 -4.19 -22.37
CA ILE A 281 -3.32 -5.54 -22.35
C ILE A 281 -3.66 -6.20 -21.01
N CYS A 282 -4.12 -7.45 -21.08
CA CYS A 282 -4.42 -8.27 -19.91
C CYS A 282 -3.28 -9.24 -19.66
N ILE A 283 -2.71 -9.21 -18.46
CA ILE A 283 -1.52 -9.96 -18.07
C ILE A 283 -1.91 -11.14 -17.19
N GLY A 284 -1.37 -12.31 -17.52
CA GLY A 284 -1.59 -13.56 -16.80
C GLY A 284 -0.77 -13.69 -15.51
N TRP A 285 -0.94 -14.82 -14.82
CA TRP A 285 -0.23 -15.09 -13.56
C TRP A 285 1.29 -15.21 -13.75
N ASP A 286 1.73 -15.54 -14.96
CA ASP A 286 3.13 -15.69 -15.36
C ASP A 286 3.77 -14.38 -15.83
N GLY A 287 3.05 -13.26 -15.73
CA GLY A 287 3.53 -11.95 -16.17
C GLY A 287 3.47 -11.73 -17.69
N LYS A 288 2.91 -12.66 -18.46
CA LYS A 288 2.81 -12.57 -19.92
C LYS A 288 1.43 -12.11 -20.37
N VAL A 289 1.36 -11.48 -21.53
CA VAL A 289 0.11 -10.97 -22.11
C VAL A 289 -0.76 -12.14 -22.57
N VAL A 290 -2.00 -12.17 -22.10
CA VAL A 290 -3.00 -13.21 -22.35
C VAL A 290 -4.06 -12.74 -23.35
N ASP A 291 -4.48 -11.48 -23.26
CA ASP A 291 -5.43 -10.91 -24.21
C ASP A 291 -5.16 -9.41 -24.41
N VAL A 292 -5.65 -8.88 -25.53
CA VAL A 292 -5.64 -7.45 -25.83
C VAL A 292 -7.08 -7.02 -26.10
N LEU A 293 -7.50 -5.99 -25.39
CA LEU A 293 -8.81 -5.39 -25.51
C LEU A 293 -8.70 -4.05 -26.20
N SER A 294 -9.71 -3.75 -27.01
CA SER A 294 -9.89 -2.39 -27.47
C SER A 294 -10.09 -1.56 -26.23
N TYR A 295 -9.57 -0.34 -26.26
CA TYR A 295 -10.02 0.66 -25.33
C TYR A 295 -11.50 0.93 -25.63
N LEU A 296 -12.38 0.07 -25.12
CA LEU A 296 -13.81 0.33 -25.07
C LEU A 296 -13.95 1.49 -24.10
N SER A 297 -13.96 2.69 -24.64
CA SER A 297 -14.64 3.79 -23.99
C SER A 297 -16.08 3.35 -23.81
N ASN A 298 -16.39 2.74 -22.68
CA ASN A 298 -17.76 2.33 -22.38
C ASN A 298 -18.61 3.60 -22.43
N SER A 299 -19.41 3.68 -23.49
CA SER A 299 -20.35 4.73 -23.89
C SER A 299 -19.76 6.07 -24.36
N ASP A 300 -20.28 6.58 -25.47
CA ASP A 300 -20.15 7.99 -25.90
C ASP A 300 -20.66 8.97 -24.85
N SER A 301 -21.38 8.50 -23.82
CA SER A 301 -21.74 9.26 -22.64
C SER A 301 -21.95 8.39 -21.40
N GLY A 302 -21.30 8.73 -20.28
CA GLY A 302 -21.40 8.02 -19.01
C GLY A 302 -21.43 8.97 -17.81
N TYR A 303 -21.25 8.42 -16.61
CA TYR A 303 -21.08 9.21 -15.39
C TYR A 303 -19.60 9.25 -14.99
N ALA A 304 -19.17 10.38 -14.43
CA ALA A 304 -17.83 10.57 -13.90
C ALA A 304 -17.87 11.44 -12.63
N PHE A 305 -16.88 11.29 -11.77
CA PHE A 305 -16.62 12.21 -10.65
C PHE A 305 -15.53 13.19 -11.05
N VAL A 306 -15.78 14.49 -10.90
CA VAL A 306 -14.81 15.53 -11.26
C VAL A 306 -13.81 15.72 -10.12
N LEU A 307 -12.58 15.27 -10.34
CA LEU A 307 -11.48 15.42 -9.37
C LEU A 307 -10.91 16.84 -9.41
N ASN A 308 -10.64 17.35 -10.62
CA ASN A 308 -9.97 18.63 -10.78
C ASN A 308 -10.24 19.26 -12.15
N TYR A 309 -9.84 20.52 -12.32
CA TYR A 309 -9.91 21.26 -13.58
C TYR A 309 -8.65 22.10 -13.77
N ILE A 310 -8.30 22.37 -15.02
CA ILE A 310 -7.14 23.19 -15.40
C ILE A 310 -7.60 24.15 -16.49
N ASN A 311 -7.41 25.45 -16.26
CA ASN A 311 -7.71 26.49 -17.23
C ASN A 311 -6.38 27.17 -17.59
N THR A 312 -5.98 27.09 -18.85
CA THR A 312 -4.70 27.62 -19.35
C THR A 312 -4.91 28.45 -20.59
N ILE A 313 -4.05 29.45 -20.82
CA ILE A 313 -4.02 30.18 -22.10
C ILE A 313 -3.03 29.48 -23.02
N SER A 314 -3.47 29.14 -24.22
CA SER A 314 -2.61 28.50 -25.22
C SER A 314 -1.50 29.44 -25.68
N MET A 315 -0.26 28.94 -25.66
CA MET A 315 0.92 29.62 -26.23
C MET A 315 1.32 29.05 -27.60
N GLU A 316 0.59 28.06 -28.11
CA GLU A 316 0.88 27.50 -29.44
C GLU A 316 0.44 28.45 -30.55
N GLN A 317 1.25 28.59 -31.59
CA GLN A 317 1.02 29.54 -32.69
C GLN A 317 -0.36 29.39 -33.37
N LYS A 318 -0.93 28.18 -33.39
CA LYS A 318 -2.24 27.89 -34.01
C LYS A 318 -3.45 28.35 -33.17
N ASP A 319 -3.29 28.47 -31.85
CA ASP A 319 -4.37 28.76 -30.89
C ASP A 319 -3.96 29.86 -29.89
N PHE A 320 -2.93 30.65 -30.20
CA PHE A 320 -2.31 31.62 -29.29
C PHE A 320 -3.33 32.58 -28.70
N GLY A 321 -3.36 32.68 -27.36
CA GLY A 321 -4.28 33.53 -26.62
C GLY A 321 -5.67 32.93 -26.37
N ARG A 322 -5.98 31.72 -26.86
CA ARG A 322 -7.24 31.02 -26.54
C ARG A 322 -7.18 30.34 -25.18
N GLU A 323 -8.26 30.42 -24.43
CA GLU A 323 -8.45 29.64 -23.20
C GLU A 323 -8.70 28.17 -23.56
N ILE A 324 -7.91 27.29 -22.95
CA ILE A 324 -8.05 25.84 -22.98
C ILE A 324 -8.56 25.42 -21.61
N TYR A 325 -9.73 24.79 -21.59
CA TYR A 325 -10.29 24.17 -20.40
C TYR A 325 -10.03 22.68 -20.43
N GLN A 326 -9.55 22.14 -19.31
CA GLN A 326 -9.35 20.72 -19.10
C GLN A 326 -10.00 20.28 -17.79
N VAL A 327 -10.40 19.03 -17.74
CA VAL A 327 -11.03 18.42 -16.58
C VAL A 327 -10.45 17.03 -16.33
N LYS A 328 -10.12 16.75 -15.08
CA LYS A 328 -9.69 15.43 -14.60
C LYS A 328 -10.88 14.69 -14.03
N LEU A 329 -11.26 13.59 -14.68
CA LEU A 329 -12.41 12.78 -14.36
C LEU A 329 -11.98 11.42 -13.79
N LEU A 330 -12.62 10.99 -12.71
CA LEU A 330 -12.68 9.59 -12.32
C LEU A 330 -13.90 8.96 -12.98
N LEU A 331 -13.69 7.96 -13.82
CA LEU A 331 -14.74 7.25 -14.54
C LEU A 331 -15.36 6.15 -13.66
N SER A 332 -16.54 5.67 -14.02
CA SER A 332 -17.27 4.63 -13.27
C SER A 332 -16.56 3.27 -13.23
N ASP A 333 -15.55 3.05 -14.07
CA ASP A 333 -14.70 1.86 -14.04
C ASP A 333 -13.50 2.00 -13.08
N GLY A 334 -13.36 3.14 -12.39
CA GLY A 334 -12.27 3.46 -11.47
C GLY A 334 -11.03 4.09 -12.14
N SER A 335 -11.01 4.21 -13.46
CA SER A 335 -9.91 4.88 -14.17
C SER A 335 -10.00 6.40 -14.05
N THR A 336 -8.85 7.08 -14.08
CA THR A 336 -8.78 8.55 -14.08
C THR A 336 -8.22 9.05 -15.42
N GLN A 337 -8.88 10.03 -16.03
CA GLN A 337 -8.48 10.57 -17.33
C GLN A 337 -8.66 12.09 -17.38
N ILE A 338 -7.79 12.78 -18.13
CA ILE A 338 -7.88 14.22 -18.38
C ILE A 338 -8.45 14.45 -19.78
N TYR A 339 -9.46 15.29 -19.89
CA TYR A 339 -10.07 15.69 -21.16
C TYR A 339 -10.09 17.20 -21.31
N LYS A 340 -10.14 17.69 -22.54
CA LYS A 340 -10.51 19.07 -22.88
C LYS A 340 -12.02 19.24 -22.73
N THR A 341 -12.47 20.44 -22.34
CA THR A 341 -13.87 20.83 -22.31
C THR A 341 -14.07 22.11 -23.12
N ASN A 342 -15.28 22.32 -23.64
CA ASN A 342 -15.61 23.53 -24.40
C ASN A 342 -15.85 24.74 -23.50
N THR A 343 -16.07 24.52 -22.20
CA THR A 343 -16.39 25.53 -21.20
C THR A 343 -15.63 25.26 -19.91
N ASP A 344 -15.54 26.29 -19.06
CA ASP A 344 -15.00 26.17 -17.71
C ASP A 344 -15.79 25.14 -16.89
N SER A 345 -15.07 24.16 -16.35
CA SER A 345 -15.62 23.05 -15.56
C SER A 345 -15.40 23.22 -14.05
N SER A 346 -14.89 24.38 -13.62
CA SER A 346 -14.61 24.68 -12.21
C SER A 346 -15.77 24.41 -11.26
N GLN A 347 -17.00 24.73 -11.70
CA GLN A 347 -18.24 24.53 -10.95
C GLN A 347 -18.60 23.07 -10.67
N TYR A 348 -17.99 22.13 -11.41
CA TYR A 348 -18.26 20.70 -11.28
C TYR A 348 -17.31 19.98 -10.33
N LYS A 349 -16.23 20.62 -9.87
CA LYS A 349 -15.25 20.00 -8.96
C LYS A 349 -15.94 19.42 -7.72
N GLY A 350 -15.60 18.16 -7.41
CA GLY A 350 -16.20 17.42 -6.29
C GLY A 350 -17.61 16.87 -6.55
N LYS A 351 -18.12 16.95 -7.79
CA LYS A 351 -19.47 16.47 -8.14
C LYS A 351 -19.41 15.30 -9.11
N ILE A 352 -20.46 14.48 -9.07
CA ILE A 352 -20.75 13.51 -10.13
C ILE A 352 -21.42 14.27 -11.27
N VAL A 353 -20.90 14.10 -12.47
CA VAL A 353 -21.40 14.67 -13.71
C VAL A 353 -21.74 13.57 -14.71
N LYS A 354 -22.62 13.88 -15.65
CA LYS A 354 -22.74 13.12 -16.89
C LYS A 354 -21.74 13.72 -17.87
N TYR A 355 -20.90 12.89 -18.46
CA TYR A 355 -19.99 13.32 -19.52
C TYR A 355 -20.43 12.72 -20.85
N ARG A 356 -20.22 13.45 -21.94
CA ARG A 356 -20.36 12.96 -23.32
C ARG A 356 -19.07 13.23 -24.07
N ARG A 357 -18.43 12.20 -24.62
CA ARG A 357 -17.23 12.37 -25.45
C ARG A 357 -17.65 12.96 -26.80
N LEU A 358 -17.01 14.06 -27.19
CA LEU A 358 -17.17 14.66 -28.52
C LEU A 358 -16.13 14.10 -29.49
N ASN A 359 -14.93 13.77 -28.98
CA ASN A 359 -13.85 13.09 -29.69
C ASN A 359 -12.92 12.40 -28.66
N SER A 360 -11.74 11.93 -29.09
CA SER A 360 -10.78 11.23 -28.23
C SER A 360 -10.21 12.08 -27.08
N GLU A 361 -10.21 13.40 -27.22
CA GLU A 361 -9.61 14.34 -26.26
C GLU A 361 -10.63 15.26 -25.59
N THR A 362 -11.83 15.44 -26.16
CA THR A 362 -12.81 16.43 -25.71
C THR A 362 -14.07 15.78 -25.17
N VAL A 363 -14.53 16.27 -24.01
CA VAL A 363 -15.82 15.91 -23.40
C VAL A 363 -16.69 17.15 -23.19
N ASN A 364 -17.99 16.94 -23.24
CA ASN A 364 -18.97 17.86 -22.69
C ASN A 364 -19.46 17.36 -21.33
N LEU A 365 -19.64 18.24 -20.37
CA LEU A 365 -20.11 17.91 -19.02
C LEU A 365 -21.47 18.51 -18.75
N GLU A 366 -22.30 17.74 -18.06
CA GLU A 366 -23.61 18.17 -17.58
C GLU A 366 -23.79 17.74 -16.13
N GLN A 367 -24.22 18.65 -15.27
CA GLN A 367 -24.59 18.30 -13.90
C GLN A 367 -26.01 17.73 -13.89
N PRO A 368 -26.22 16.44 -13.54
CA PRO A 368 -27.55 15.86 -13.48
C PRO A 368 -28.36 16.53 -12.36
N SER A 369 -29.64 16.81 -12.61
CA SER A 369 -30.56 17.37 -11.63
C SER A 369 -30.87 16.39 -10.48
N VAL A 370 -30.84 15.09 -10.76
CA VAL A 370 -30.94 14.00 -9.78
C VAL A 370 -29.92 12.92 -10.14
N ILE A 371 -29.13 12.48 -9.16
CA ILE A 371 -28.19 11.36 -9.32
C ILE A 371 -28.94 10.08 -8.91
N ASP A 372 -29.03 9.12 -9.83
CA ASP A 372 -29.59 7.80 -9.54
C ASP A 372 -28.79 7.14 -8.39
N PRO A 373 -29.45 6.63 -7.32
CA PRO A 373 -28.77 5.93 -6.23
C PRO A 373 -27.84 4.80 -6.69
N ARG A 374 -28.15 4.12 -7.80
CA ARG A 374 -27.29 3.09 -8.40
C ARG A 374 -25.99 3.68 -8.93
N VAL A 375 -26.05 4.86 -9.56
CA VAL A 375 -24.87 5.58 -10.04
C VAL A 375 -24.03 6.07 -8.87
N LYS A 376 -24.67 6.60 -7.82
CA LYS A 376 -23.94 6.98 -6.61
C LYS A 376 -23.22 5.76 -6.01
N LYS A 377 -23.91 4.62 -5.92
CA LYS A 377 -23.34 3.37 -5.43
C LYS A 377 -22.14 2.88 -6.26
N LEU A 378 -22.16 3.06 -7.58
CA LEU A 378 -21.00 2.72 -8.43
C LEU A 378 -19.74 3.44 -7.96
N PHE A 379 -19.82 4.74 -7.66
CA PHE A 379 -18.67 5.49 -7.15
C PHE A 379 -18.34 5.14 -5.69
N ASP A 380 -19.36 4.87 -4.85
CA ASP A 380 -19.15 4.42 -3.47
C ASP A 380 -18.39 3.08 -3.38
N ASP A 381 -18.54 2.22 -4.40
CA ASP A 381 -17.88 0.91 -4.49
C ASP A 381 -16.49 0.97 -5.21
N ILE A 382 -16.06 2.14 -5.73
CA ILE A 382 -14.72 2.29 -6.33
C ILE A 382 -13.67 2.27 -5.21
N SER A 383 -12.92 1.17 -5.16
CA SER A 383 -11.76 1.06 -4.28
C SER A 383 -10.76 2.19 -4.56
N GLY A 384 -10.39 2.93 -3.52
CA GLY A 384 -9.44 4.04 -3.60
C GLY A 384 -10.04 5.42 -3.86
N LEU A 385 -11.35 5.54 -4.17
CA LEU A 385 -11.97 6.87 -4.31
C LEU A 385 -11.99 7.62 -2.96
N TYR A 386 -12.39 6.91 -1.91
CA TYR A 386 -12.46 7.48 -0.57
C TYR A 386 -11.23 7.09 0.25
N SER A 387 -10.73 8.07 0.98
CA SER A 387 -9.69 7.94 1.99
C SER A 387 -10.24 8.38 3.33
N GLU A 388 -9.80 7.72 4.41
CA GLU A 388 -9.96 8.26 5.75
C GLU A 388 -8.80 9.21 6.04
N ILE A 389 -9.10 10.32 6.72
CA ILE A 389 -8.12 11.26 7.28
C ILE A 389 -8.52 11.62 8.71
N ILE A 390 -7.54 11.85 9.58
CA ILE A 390 -7.71 12.42 10.92
C ILE A 390 -7.21 13.86 10.86
N VAL A 391 -8.02 14.82 11.28
CA VAL A 391 -7.62 16.22 11.32
C VAL A 391 -6.82 16.47 12.59
N THR A 392 -5.51 16.63 12.45
CA THR A 392 -4.55 16.74 13.56
C THR A 392 -4.15 18.18 13.87
N GLY A 393 -4.43 19.12 12.98
CA GLY A 393 -4.15 20.54 13.16
C GLY A 393 -4.90 21.42 12.16
N ASP A 394 -5.12 22.67 12.54
CA ASP A 394 -5.70 23.75 11.72
C ASP A 394 -5.06 25.09 12.11
N SER A 395 -5.59 26.21 11.59
CA SER A 395 -5.09 27.56 11.89
C SER A 395 -5.16 27.95 13.37
N SER A 396 -5.98 27.28 14.19
CA SER A 396 -6.01 27.51 15.64
C SER A 396 -4.86 26.82 16.39
N THR A 397 -4.25 25.80 15.78
CA THR A 397 -3.12 25.05 16.35
C THR A 397 -1.76 25.52 15.88
N SER A 398 -1.69 26.27 14.77
CA SER A 398 -0.44 26.77 14.20
C SER A 398 -0.68 27.88 13.18
N ASP A 399 0.02 29.00 13.33
CA ASP A 399 -0.02 30.11 12.36
C ASP A 399 0.64 29.77 11.02
N ARG A 400 1.28 28.59 10.91
CA ARG A 400 1.83 28.10 9.63
C ARG A 400 0.76 27.42 8.77
N ILE A 401 -0.44 27.20 9.31
CA ILE A 401 -1.55 26.56 8.61
C ILE A 401 -2.59 27.64 8.27
N PRO A 402 -2.71 28.04 6.99
CA PRO A 402 -3.75 28.96 6.54
C PRO A 402 -5.16 28.37 6.74
N GLU A 403 -6.19 29.22 6.80
CA GLU A 403 -7.59 28.80 7.03
C GLU A 403 -8.15 27.82 5.99
N ASN A 404 -7.60 27.83 4.76
CA ASN A 404 -7.98 26.90 3.69
C ASN A 404 -7.18 25.59 3.72
N GLN A 405 -6.38 25.35 4.75
CA GLN A 405 -5.58 24.14 4.92
C GLN A 405 -5.83 23.49 6.28
N VAL A 406 -5.59 22.19 6.34
CA VAL A 406 -5.60 21.40 7.58
C VAL A 406 -4.41 20.46 7.59
N MET A 407 -3.80 20.27 8.76
CA MET A 407 -2.87 19.18 8.99
C MET A 407 -3.66 17.91 9.27
N THR A 408 -3.27 16.82 8.61
CA THR A 408 -3.88 15.50 8.79
C THR A 408 -2.83 14.46 9.17
N ASP A 409 -3.25 13.25 9.52
CA ASP A 409 -2.38 12.08 9.66
C ASP A 409 -1.68 11.68 8.35
N LYS A 410 -2.08 12.27 7.21
CA LYS A 410 -1.47 12.10 5.89
C LYS A 410 -0.71 13.33 5.40
N GLY A 411 -0.50 14.32 6.27
CA GLY A 411 0.20 15.57 5.95
C GLY A 411 -0.74 16.77 5.78
N LEU A 412 -0.17 17.88 5.31
CA LEU A 412 -0.87 19.16 5.12
C LEU A 412 -1.71 19.12 3.85
N MET A 413 -3.00 19.43 3.95
CA MET A 413 -3.95 19.35 2.82
C MET A 413 -4.73 20.64 2.62
N TYR A 414 -5.03 20.98 1.37
CA TYR A 414 -5.95 22.05 0.99
C TYR A 414 -7.41 21.57 1.08
N VAL A 415 -8.27 22.35 1.71
CA VAL A 415 -9.71 22.09 1.79
C VAL A 415 -10.43 22.81 0.65
N ASN A 416 -10.81 22.08 -0.39
CA ASN A 416 -11.48 22.64 -1.56
C ASN A 416 -13.01 22.46 -1.57
N ASP A 417 -13.55 21.71 -0.59
CA ASP A 417 -14.99 21.52 -0.45
C ASP A 417 -15.63 22.74 0.20
N ARG A 418 -16.19 23.62 -0.64
CA ARG A 418 -16.70 24.93 -0.20
C ARG A 418 -17.87 24.76 0.78
N GLY A 419 -17.74 25.38 1.96
CA GLY A 419 -18.79 25.40 2.98
C GLY A 419 -18.65 24.32 4.05
N ILE A 420 -17.64 23.45 3.97
CA ILE A 420 -17.33 22.49 5.03
C ILE A 420 -16.15 22.98 5.85
N LYS A 421 -16.36 23.09 7.16
CA LYS A 421 -15.28 23.29 8.14
C LYS A 421 -14.97 21.95 8.81
N LEU A 422 -13.75 21.47 8.61
CA LEU A 422 -13.27 20.27 9.28
C LEU A 422 -12.94 20.58 10.74
N GLU A 423 -13.30 19.69 11.65
CA GLU A 423 -13.09 19.86 13.08
C GLU A 423 -11.89 19.05 13.57
N LEU A 424 -11.03 19.68 14.38
CA LEU A 424 -9.89 19.04 15.04
C LEU A 424 -10.27 17.75 15.77
N GLY A 425 -9.38 16.76 15.66
CA GLY A 425 -9.51 15.44 16.29
C GLY A 425 -10.52 14.51 15.62
N ASN A 426 -11.34 14.99 14.68
CA ASN A 426 -12.29 14.14 14.00
C ASN A 426 -11.67 13.45 12.78
N LYS A 427 -12.10 12.22 12.57
CA LYS A 427 -11.84 11.43 11.37
C LYS A 427 -12.94 11.67 10.34
N TYR A 428 -12.55 11.85 9.09
CA TYR A 428 -13.46 12.06 7.97
C TYR A 428 -13.18 11.07 6.85
N LYS A 429 -14.25 10.67 6.17
CA LYS A 429 -14.20 10.01 4.86
C LYS A 429 -14.21 11.08 3.78
N VAL A 430 -13.16 11.14 2.98
CA VAL A 430 -12.93 12.21 1.99
C VAL A 430 -12.49 11.67 0.64
N VAL A 431 -12.66 12.46 -0.41
CA VAL A 431 -12.05 12.23 -1.73
C VAL A 431 -10.81 13.11 -1.85
N LEU A 432 -9.67 12.50 -2.18
CA LEU A 432 -8.38 13.18 -2.33
C LEU A 432 -7.97 13.29 -3.81
N ASP A 433 -7.32 14.39 -4.16
CA ASP A 433 -6.55 14.56 -5.40
C ASP A 433 -5.20 15.20 -5.06
N GLY A 434 -4.16 14.37 -4.90
CA GLY A 434 -2.89 14.82 -4.33
C GLY A 434 -3.08 15.40 -2.92
N ASP A 435 -2.56 16.61 -2.70
CA ASP A 435 -2.65 17.32 -1.41
C ASP A 435 -3.97 18.09 -1.22
N SER A 436 -5.02 17.76 -1.98
CA SER A 436 -6.32 18.42 -1.91
C SER A 436 -7.43 17.49 -1.46
N ILE A 437 -8.18 17.92 -0.45
CA ILE A 437 -9.49 17.37 -0.10
C ILE A 437 -10.50 17.97 -1.08
N VAL A 438 -10.94 17.16 -2.03
CA VAL A 438 -11.87 17.55 -3.10
C VAL A 438 -13.30 17.55 -2.59
N LYS A 439 -13.64 16.57 -1.73
CA LYS A 439 -14.98 16.40 -1.16
C LYS A 439 -14.90 15.71 0.20
N VAL A 440 -15.74 16.14 1.12
CA VAL A 440 -16.01 15.43 2.38
C VAL A 440 -17.32 14.67 2.25
N ASP A 441 -17.26 13.35 2.43
CA ASP A 441 -18.44 12.48 2.36
C ASP A 441 -19.15 12.43 3.71
N SER A 442 -18.40 12.10 4.77
CA SER A 442 -18.96 11.93 6.11
C SER A 442 -17.91 12.10 7.20
N LYS A 443 -18.39 12.52 8.38
CA LYS A 443 -17.64 12.54 9.63
C LYS A 443 -17.81 11.17 10.30
N LEU A 444 -16.71 10.51 10.63
CA LEU A 444 -16.70 9.12 11.11
C LEU A 444 -16.59 8.99 12.63
N THR A 445 -16.10 10.02 13.32
CA THR A 445 -15.90 9.99 14.77
C THR A 445 -16.58 11.17 15.44
N SER A 446 -16.77 11.02 16.75
CA SER A 446 -17.06 12.12 17.66
C SER A 446 -15.95 12.22 18.70
N VAL A 447 -15.71 13.43 19.21
CA VAL A 447 -14.58 13.70 20.10
C VAL A 447 -15.02 14.15 21.50
N LYS A 448 -14.15 13.90 22.48
CA LYS A 448 -14.15 14.50 23.81
C LYS A 448 -12.93 15.38 23.95
N SER A 449 -13.12 16.62 24.38
CA SER A 449 -12.06 17.60 24.57
C SER A 449 -11.87 17.90 26.04
N ILE A 450 -10.62 17.94 26.52
CA ILE A 450 -10.26 18.32 27.89
C ILE A 450 -9.10 19.31 27.89
N SER A 451 -9.08 20.17 28.91
CA SER A 451 -7.97 21.07 29.20
C SER A 451 -7.30 20.62 30.50
N VAL A 452 -6.01 20.31 30.43
CA VAL A 452 -5.25 19.81 31.58
C VAL A 452 -5.07 20.92 32.61
N SER A 453 -5.46 20.65 33.87
CA SER A 453 -5.22 21.55 35.00
C SER A 453 -4.03 21.12 35.85
N THR A 454 -3.63 19.86 35.78
CA THR A 454 -2.45 19.30 36.44
C THR A 454 -2.04 18.03 35.71
N ALA A 455 -0.74 17.82 35.51
CA ALA A 455 -0.19 16.60 34.96
C ALA A 455 0.93 16.07 35.86
N LEU A 456 0.95 14.75 36.06
CA LEU A 456 2.06 14.02 36.68
C LEU A 456 2.21 12.70 35.91
N ASP A 457 3.32 12.55 35.18
CA ASP A 457 3.48 11.45 34.22
C ASP A 457 2.32 11.43 33.21
N THR A 458 1.57 10.33 33.10
CA THR A 458 0.36 10.22 32.27
C THR A 458 -0.95 10.41 33.05
N TYR A 459 -0.86 10.72 34.35
CA TYR A 459 -2.01 11.08 35.17
C TYR A 459 -2.33 12.56 35.01
N VAL A 460 -3.58 12.87 34.64
CA VAL A 460 -4.04 14.24 34.42
C VAL A 460 -5.29 14.56 35.23
N LYS A 461 -5.36 15.80 35.72
CA LYS A 461 -6.58 16.42 36.24
C LYS A 461 -7.11 17.42 35.24
N TYR A 462 -8.43 17.55 35.15
CA TYR A 462 -9.11 18.49 34.27
C TYR A 462 -10.47 18.91 34.87
N LYS A 463 -11.04 20.01 34.39
CA LYS A 463 -12.38 20.45 34.81
C LYS A 463 -13.45 20.03 33.80
N GLU A 464 -14.54 19.46 34.28
CA GLU A 464 -15.70 19.09 33.47
C GLU A 464 -16.99 19.36 34.26
N GLY A 465 -17.86 20.24 33.74
CA GLY A 465 -19.09 20.65 34.43
C GLY A 465 -18.83 21.33 35.78
N GLY A 466 -17.73 22.08 35.92
CA GLY A 466 -17.33 22.76 37.16
C GLY A 466 -16.62 21.87 38.19
N ASN A 467 -16.65 20.55 38.01
CA ASN A 467 -15.99 19.60 38.90
C ASN A 467 -14.59 19.24 38.40
N THR A 468 -13.67 18.99 39.33
CA THR A 468 -12.37 18.39 39.00
C THR A 468 -12.56 16.91 38.76
N LYS A 469 -12.07 16.44 37.62
CA LYS A 469 -11.97 15.03 37.26
C LYS A 469 -10.51 14.65 37.06
N GLU A 470 -10.25 13.36 37.11
CA GLU A 470 -8.92 12.79 36.99
C GLU A 470 -8.96 11.52 36.14
N MET A 471 -7.86 11.25 35.44
CA MET A 471 -7.68 10.00 34.70
C MET A 471 -6.19 9.73 34.46
N PHE A 472 -5.85 8.46 34.32
CA PHE A 472 -4.65 8.06 33.57
C PHE A 472 -5.00 8.09 32.08
N LEU A 473 -4.11 8.64 31.25
CA LEU A 473 -4.24 8.58 29.80
C LEU A 473 -4.22 7.10 29.35
N PRO A 474 -5.17 6.61 28.53
CA PRO A 474 -5.25 5.17 28.23
C PRO A 474 -4.13 4.65 27.34
N GLU A 475 -3.44 3.59 27.77
CA GLU A 475 -2.31 2.99 27.02
C GLU A 475 -2.68 2.42 25.64
N LYS A 476 -3.92 1.98 25.45
CA LYS A 476 -4.40 1.40 24.17
C LYS A 476 -4.81 2.46 23.13
N THR A 477 -4.82 3.73 23.51
CA THR A 477 -5.19 4.84 22.62
C THR A 477 -3.96 5.29 21.84
N GLU A 478 -4.09 5.49 20.52
CA GLU A 478 -3.00 6.06 19.73
C GLU A 478 -2.90 7.58 19.95
N TYR A 479 -1.70 8.10 20.20
CA TYR A 479 -1.50 9.53 20.44
C TYR A 479 -0.84 10.21 19.25
N TYR A 480 -1.30 11.43 18.95
CA TYR A 480 -0.73 12.26 17.90
C TYR A 480 -0.28 13.60 18.48
N TYR A 481 0.91 14.03 18.06
CA TYR A 481 1.50 15.32 18.37
C TYR A 481 2.04 15.94 17.09
N ARG A 482 1.61 17.17 16.79
CA ARG A 482 2.01 17.93 15.59
C ARG A 482 1.93 17.13 14.27
N GLY A 483 0.87 16.33 14.12
CA GLY A 483 0.60 15.50 12.93
C GLY A 483 1.32 14.16 12.89
N THR A 484 2.17 13.85 13.87
CA THR A 484 2.92 12.59 13.94
C THR A 484 2.44 11.72 15.10
N LYS A 485 2.53 10.39 14.96
CA LYS A 485 2.27 9.47 16.06
C LYS A 485 3.32 9.69 17.16
N LEU A 486 2.85 9.79 18.40
CA LEU A 486 3.64 9.98 19.61
C LEU A 486 3.64 8.67 20.40
N ASP A 487 4.81 8.23 20.85
CA ASP A 487 4.89 7.06 21.72
C ASP A 487 4.29 7.36 23.10
N TYR A 488 3.63 6.37 23.69
CA TYR A 488 2.95 6.54 24.98
C TYR A 488 3.92 6.97 26.08
N ALA A 489 5.15 6.44 26.07
CA ALA A 489 6.20 6.79 27.04
C ALA A 489 6.67 8.26 26.94
N GLU A 490 6.44 8.91 25.80
CA GLU A 490 6.82 10.31 25.57
C GLU A 490 5.75 11.31 26.00
N LEU A 491 4.52 10.85 26.30
CA LEU A 491 3.40 11.73 26.69
C LEU A 491 3.75 12.63 27.87
N LYS A 492 4.40 12.08 28.89
CA LYS A 492 4.79 12.83 30.10
C LYS A 492 5.65 14.06 29.82
N ASN A 493 6.36 14.10 28.68
CA ASN A 493 7.20 15.23 28.28
C ASN A 493 6.42 16.31 27.52
N ARG A 494 5.12 16.11 27.28
CA ARG A 494 4.23 17.01 26.52
C ARG A 494 3.03 17.51 27.32
N LEU A 495 2.85 17.00 28.54
CA LEU A 495 1.72 17.34 29.39
C LEU A 495 2.13 18.41 30.39
N GLU A 496 1.45 19.54 30.32
CA GLU A 496 1.57 20.65 31.25
C GLU A 496 0.19 21.28 31.48
N VAL A 497 0.15 22.33 32.31
CA VAL A 497 -1.11 23.05 32.51
C VAL A 497 -1.55 23.69 31.20
N ASN A 498 -2.85 23.67 30.92
CA ASN A 498 -3.46 24.13 29.67
C ASN A 498 -3.13 23.30 28.41
N THR A 499 -2.38 22.20 28.51
CA THR A 499 -2.33 21.23 27.41
C THR A 499 -3.75 20.81 27.04
N SER A 500 -4.06 20.88 25.75
CA SER A 500 -5.37 20.52 25.23
C SER A 500 -5.32 19.10 24.68
N ILE A 501 -6.25 18.25 25.12
CA ILE A 501 -6.33 16.86 24.68
C ILE A 501 -7.69 16.62 24.03
N ILE A 502 -7.68 16.08 22.81
CA ILE A 502 -8.88 15.74 22.05
C ILE A 502 -8.90 14.24 21.80
N PHE A 503 -9.76 13.52 22.51
CA PHE A 503 -9.95 12.07 22.34
C PHE A 503 -11.03 11.77 21.31
N ALA A 504 -10.78 10.85 20.39
CA ALA A 504 -11.77 10.33 19.47
C ALA A 504 -12.35 9.00 19.97
N TYR A 505 -13.67 8.95 20.09
CA TYR A 505 -14.37 7.72 20.45
C TYR A 505 -14.34 6.68 19.33
N ASN A 506 -14.33 5.41 19.70
CA ASN A 506 -14.80 4.36 18.81
C ASN A 506 -16.30 4.54 18.46
N PRO A 507 -16.83 3.90 17.40
CA PRO A 507 -18.20 4.14 16.95
C PRO A 507 -19.29 3.92 18.02
N ASP A 508 -19.08 3.00 18.98
CA ASP A 508 -20.00 2.69 20.07
C ASP A 508 -19.79 3.55 21.34
N LYS A 509 -18.78 4.44 21.34
CA LYS A 509 -18.38 5.32 22.45
C LYS A 509 -17.99 4.62 23.76
N THR A 510 -17.57 3.36 23.68
CA THR A 510 -17.09 2.60 24.84
C THR A 510 -15.61 2.85 25.16
N ALA A 511 -14.81 3.30 24.19
CA ALA A 511 -13.38 3.53 24.34
C ALA A 511 -12.86 4.65 23.43
N PHE A 512 -11.62 5.09 23.68
CA PHE A 512 -10.92 6.03 22.80
C PHE A 512 -10.00 5.28 21.83
N THR A 513 -10.11 5.61 20.55
CA THR A 513 -9.27 5.02 19.48
C THR A 513 -7.95 5.75 19.35
N TYR A 514 -8.01 7.08 19.29
CA TYR A 514 -6.84 7.94 19.25
C TYR A 514 -7.09 9.25 20.01
N ALA A 515 -6.03 10.00 20.28
CA ALA A 515 -6.08 11.32 20.90
C ALA A 515 -5.05 12.27 20.31
N LEU A 516 -5.38 13.56 20.26
CA LEU A 516 -4.46 14.63 19.92
C LEU A 516 -3.94 15.31 21.18
N ILE A 517 -2.62 15.54 21.24
CA ILE A 517 -1.97 16.37 22.24
C ILE A 517 -1.59 17.70 21.60
N ILE A 518 -2.05 18.80 22.19
CA ILE A 518 -1.84 20.15 21.66
C ILE A 518 -1.22 21.00 22.78
N ASP A 519 -0.08 21.62 22.47
CA ASP A 519 0.65 22.51 23.38
C ASP A 519 -0.25 23.67 23.84
N PRO A 520 -0.01 24.25 25.03
CA PRO A 520 -0.64 25.50 25.41
C PRO A 520 -0.37 26.62 24.40
N VAL A 521 -1.31 27.55 24.29
CA VAL A 521 -1.24 28.68 23.37
C VAL A 521 -0.66 29.88 24.11
N HIS A 522 0.56 30.27 23.75
CA HIS A 522 1.21 31.50 24.22
C HIS A 522 0.81 32.71 23.39
N SER A 523 0.47 33.81 24.07
CA SER A 523 0.21 35.10 23.44
C SER A 523 1.45 35.69 22.77
N LYS A 524 1.27 36.82 22.07
CA LYS A 524 2.40 37.72 21.78
C LYS A 524 3.10 38.09 23.12
N PRO A 525 4.44 38.00 23.21
CA PRO A 525 5.18 38.40 24.39
C PRO A 525 5.09 39.90 24.63
N GLU A 526 4.97 40.29 25.89
CA GLU A 526 5.15 41.67 26.35
C GLU A 526 6.40 41.73 27.25
N ILE A 527 7.22 42.78 27.09
CA ILE A 527 8.43 42.94 27.90
C ILE A 527 8.22 44.08 28.88
N LYS A 528 8.56 43.84 30.14
CA LYS A 528 8.57 44.89 31.17
C LYS A 528 9.77 45.81 30.96
N LEU A 529 9.54 47.03 30.47
CA LEU A 529 10.59 48.01 30.13
C LEU A 529 10.64 49.26 31.00
N ASP A 530 9.69 49.44 31.91
CA ASP A 530 9.74 50.50 32.91
C ASP A 530 10.16 49.94 34.28
N TYR A 531 10.48 50.82 35.23
CA TYR A 531 10.90 50.44 36.59
C TYR A 531 9.74 50.47 37.60
N ASP A 532 8.53 50.87 37.18
CA ASP A 532 7.40 50.96 38.09
C ASP A 532 6.89 49.57 38.49
N THR A 533 6.31 49.49 39.69
CA THR A 533 5.70 48.26 40.17
C THR A 533 4.46 47.91 39.34
N VAL A 534 4.43 46.70 38.79
CA VAL A 534 3.27 46.20 38.05
C VAL A 534 2.09 46.01 39.00
N LYS A 535 0.97 46.64 38.67
CA LYS A 535 -0.31 46.45 39.40
C LYS A 535 -1.31 45.65 38.59
N ASN A 536 -1.63 46.14 37.38
CA ASN A 536 -2.79 45.64 36.64
C ASN A 536 -2.47 45.15 35.22
N ARG A 537 -1.30 45.48 34.65
CA ARG A 537 -0.96 45.09 33.28
C ARG A 537 0.53 45.14 32.98
N VAL A 538 0.96 44.38 31.98
CA VAL A 538 2.25 44.51 31.30
C VAL A 538 1.97 44.57 29.80
N GLY A 539 2.27 45.71 29.17
CA GLY A 539 1.85 45.94 27.78
C GLY A 539 0.34 45.76 27.61
N ASN A 540 -0.06 44.86 26.70
CA ASN A 540 -1.46 44.51 26.47
C ASN A 540 -2.00 43.38 27.36
N ILE A 541 -1.15 42.74 28.18
CA ILE A 541 -1.56 41.62 29.04
C ILE A 541 -2.20 42.16 30.32
N ASP A 542 -3.48 41.82 30.51
CA ASP A 542 -4.27 42.21 31.68
C ASP A 542 -4.06 41.24 32.86
N LEU A 543 -3.62 41.79 33.99
CA LEU A 543 -3.38 41.08 35.25
C LEU A 543 -4.48 41.32 36.28
N THR A 544 -5.57 41.99 35.92
CA THR A 544 -6.73 42.14 36.81
C THR A 544 -7.40 40.79 37.10
N GLY A 545 -8.09 40.68 38.22
CA GLY A 545 -8.75 39.44 38.66
C GLY A 545 -7.82 38.42 39.33
N ASN A 546 -6.59 38.80 39.67
CA ASN A 546 -5.59 37.96 40.35
C ASN A 546 -5.34 36.61 39.63
N PRO A 547 -4.90 36.63 38.35
CA PRO A 547 -4.54 35.40 37.66
C PRO A 547 -3.37 34.70 38.36
N VAL A 548 -3.22 33.39 38.13
CA VAL A 548 -2.01 32.67 38.52
C VAL A 548 -0.85 33.19 37.67
N ILE A 549 0.21 33.68 38.31
CA ILE A 549 1.43 34.16 37.64
C ILE A 549 2.57 33.21 37.99
N LEU A 550 3.18 32.60 36.98
CA LEU A 550 4.18 31.57 37.08
C LEU A 550 5.52 32.10 36.57
N LYS A 551 6.56 32.05 37.42
CA LYS A 551 7.92 32.44 37.08
C LYS A 551 8.89 31.40 37.63
N ASP A 552 9.71 30.81 36.76
CA ASP A 552 10.70 29.78 37.13
C ASP A 552 10.10 28.64 37.98
N GLY A 553 8.90 28.18 37.61
CA GLY A 553 8.18 27.12 38.33
C GLY A 553 7.51 27.54 39.64
N ARG A 554 7.53 28.83 40.00
CA ARG A 554 6.94 29.36 41.24
C ARG A 554 5.78 30.29 40.95
N ILE A 555 4.76 30.27 41.81
CA ILE A 555 3.68 31.25 41.79
C ILE A 555 4.19 32.53 42.45
N ILE A 556 4.10 33.66 41.74
CA ILE A 556 4.55 34.97 42.18
C ILE A 556 3.41 35.99 42.20
N LYS A 557 3.64 37.18 42.77
CA LYS A 557 2.72 38.31 42.68
C LYS A 557 3.05 39.16 41.46
N ALA A 558 2.09 39.95 40.99
CA ALA A 558 2.31 40.90 39.90
C ALA A 558 3.48 41.86 40.19
N SER A 559 3.65 42.28 41.45
CA SER A 559 4.75 43.14 41.90
C SER A 559 6.15 42.54 41.70
N ASP A 560 6.26 41.22 41.53
CA ASP A 560 7.53 40.51 41.38
C ASP A 560 7.97 40.42 39.91
N ILE A 561 7.14 40.94 38.99
CA ILE A 561 7.50 41.16 37.59
C ILE A 561 8.33 42.44 37.50
N ILE A 562 9.57 42.29 37.05
CA ILE A 562 10.58 43.35 37.08
C ILE A 562 11.10 43.65 35.68
N PHE A 563 11.87 44.75 35.54
CA PHE A 563 12.48 45.16 34.28
C PHE A 563 13.22 44.00 33.58
N GLY A 564 12.98 43.87 32.28
CA GLY A 564 13.53 42.85 31.39
C GLY A 564 12.78 41.51 31.40
N ASP A 565 11.80 41.30 32.29
CA ASP A 565 10.98 40.08 32.25
C ASP A 565 10.11 40.05 30.99
N THR A 566 10.02 38.86 30.38
CA THR A 566 9.08 38.59 29.28
C THR A 566 7.83 37.95 29.83
N VAL A 567 6.67 38.45 29.47
CA VAL A 567 5.36 38.04 29.99
C VAL A 567 4.49 37.51 28.86
N TYR A 568 3.86 36.36 29.11
CA TYR A 568 2.91 35.72 28.21
C TYR A 568 1.59 35.47 28.93
N GLU A 569 0.48 35.64 28.21
CA GLU A 569 -0.75 34.95 28.57
C GLU A 569 -0.70 33.56 27.94
N VAL A 570 -0.91 32.52 28.75
CA VAL A 570 -0.89 31.12 28.31
C VAL A 570 -2.28 30.52 28.49
N THR A 571 -2.84 30.01 27.41
CA THR A 571 -4.21 29.48 27.37
C THR A 571 -4.28 28.06 26.85
N ASP A 572 -5.40 27.38 27.09
CA ASP A 572 -5.75 26.19 26.33
C ASP A 572 -6.25 26.56 24.92
N LEU A 573 -6.37 25.58 24.03
CA LEU A 573 -6.80 25.79 22.64
C LEU A 573 -8.11 26.58 22.51
N TRP A 574 -9.00 26.44 23.48
CA TRP A 574 -10.32 27.09 23.49
C TRP A 574 -10.37 28.40 24.28
N GLN A 575 -9.25 28.88 24.81
CA GLN A 575 -9.14 30.11 25.62
C GLN A 575 -10.09 30.14 26.83
N LYS A 576 -10.40 28.97 27.39
CA LYS A 576 -11.28 28.83 28.57
C LYS A 576 -10.50 28.88 29.87
N ASN A 577 -9.23 28.51 29.82
CA ASN A 577 -8.33 28.51 30.97
C ASN A 577 -7.13 29.39 30.63
N ARG A 578 -6.68 30.20 31.59
CA ARG A 578 -5.52 31.07 31.40
C ARG A 578 -4.66 31.15 32.65
N TYR A 579 -3.35 31.28 32.46
CA TYR A 579 -2.41 31.75 33.47
C TYR A 579 -1.39 32.69 32.81
N ILE A 580 -0.58 33.37 33.61
CA ILE A 580 0.47 34.26 33.14
C ILE A 580 1.80 33.58 33.34
N GLU A 581 2.57 33.44 32.28
CA GLU A 581 3.95 32.94 32.33
C GLU A 581 4.92 34.11 32.26
N VAL A 582 5.90 34.12 33.15
CA VAL A 582 6.95 35.13 33.22
C VAL A 582 8.29 34.43 33.06
N VAL A 583 9.02 34.82 32.03
CA VAL A 583 10.33 34.25 31.67
C VAL A 583 11.39 35.33 31.86
N ARG A 584 12.43 35.00 32.63
CA ARG A 584 13.62 35.83 32.78
C ARG A 584 14.84 35.08 32.26
N ASN A 585 15.08 35.18 30.97
CA ASN A 585 16.21 34.55 30.32
C ASN A 585 16.97 35.58 29.47
N HIS A 586 18.15 35.99 29.93
CA HIS A 586 18.93 37.06 29.31
C HIS A 586 20.33 36.58 28.96
N VAL A 587 20.82 37.04 27.82
CA VAL A 587 22.21 36.85 27.40
C VAL A 587 22.85 38.21 27.20
N SER A 588 23.93 38.48 27.93
CA SER A 588 24.69 39.73 27.79
C SER A 588 25.97 39.47 27.03
N GLY A 589 26.34 40.34 26.09
CA GLY A 589 27.57 40.17 25.34
C GLY A 589 27.72 41.12 24.17
N ILE A 590 28.79 40.92 23.40
CA ILE A 590 29.09 41.68 22.19
C ILE A 590 28.46 40.98 20.97
N ILE A 591 27.79 41.76 20.12
CA ILE A 591 27.31 41.28 18.83
C ILE A 591 28.49 41.01 17.91
N ILE A 592 28.69 39.76 17.51
CA ILE A 592 29.73 39.39 16.54
C ILE A 592 29.22 39.58 15.11
N LYS A 593 28.02 39.06 14.80
CA LYS A 593 27.40 39.16 13.48
C LYS A 593 25.91 38.85 13.50
N ILE A 594 25.22 39.29 12.45
CA ILE A 594 23.80 38.97 12.18
C ILE A 594 23.71 38.11 10.91
N LEU A 595 22.97 37.01 10.99
CA LEU A 595 22.89 35.99 9.93
C LEU A 595 21.48 35.90 9.31
N PRO A 596 21.38 35.62 8.00
CA PRO A 596 22.47 35.68 7.02
C PRO A 596 22.96 37.13 6.78
N ASN A 597 22.10 38.13 6.98
CA ASN A 597 22.42 39.55 6.83
C ASN A 597 21.36 40.41 7.54
N LYS A 598 21.61 41.73 7.64
CA LYS A 598 20.70 42.69 8.31
C LYS A 598 19.41 43.02 7.55
N LEU A 599 19.32 42.72 6.25
CA LEU A 599 18.11 42.95 5.45
C LEU A 599 17.09 41.82 5.61
N SER A 600 17.55 40.62 5.93
CA SER A 600 16.71 39.45 6.17
C SER A 600 17.25 38.62 7.34
N PRO A 601 17.34 39.23 8.54
CA PRO A 601 17.96 38.60 9.70
C PRO A 601 17.11 37.42 10.20
N LYS A 602 17.78 36.30 10.48
CA LYS A 602 17.21 35.08 11.07
C LYS A 602 17.81 34.77 12.44
N SER A 603 19.06 35.13 12.66
CA SER A 603 19.76 34.88 13.91
C SER A 603 20.86 35.92 14.18
N ILE A 604 21.32 35.96 15.43
CA ILE A 604 22.41 36.80 15.92
C ILE A 604 23.46 35.96 16.63
N VAL A 605 24.72 36.33 16.47
CA VAL A 605 25.84 35.72 17.18
C VAL A 605 26.29 36.67 18.28
N ILE A 606 26.19 36.24 19.54
CA ILE A 606 26.62 36.98 20.73
C ILE A 606 27.65 36.12 21.46
N GLU A 607 28.86 36.65 21.67
CA GLU A 607 29.97 35.93 22.31
C GLU A 607 30.25 34.53 21.69
N GLY A 608 30.04 34.40 20.39
CA GLY A 608 30.26 33.15 19.63
C GLY A 608 29.09 32.18 19.61
N GLN A 609 28.06 32.39 20.45
CA GLN A 609 26.85 31.57 20.47
C GLN A 609 25.80 32.16 19.51
N THR A 610 25.11 31.30 18.76
CA THR A 610 24.04 31.71 17.83
C THR A 610 22.66 31.60 18.48
N TYR A 611 21.87 32.66 18.35
CA TYR A 611 20.49 32.72 18.84
C TYR A 611 19.55 33.09 17.69
N GLU A 612 18.45 32.35 17.53
CA GLU A 612 17.42 32.68 16.54
C GLU A 612 16.57 33.86 16.99
N PHE A 613 16.12 34.68 16.04
CA PHE A 613 15.13 35.72 16.33
C PHE A 613 13.73 35.12 16.44
N SER A 614 12.98 35.59 17.42
CA SER A 614 11.54 35.37 17.48
C SER A 614 10.86 36.15 16.36
N ARG A 615 9.72 35.66 15.88
CA ARG A 615 8.85 36.41 14.95
C ARG A 615 8.33 37.71 15.54
N TYR A 616 8.39 37.85 16.87
CA TYR A 616 7.93 39.03 17.60
C TYR A 616 9.05 40.05 17.85
N MET A 617 10.29 39.78 17.41
CA MET A 617 11.40 40.71 17.53
C MET A 617 11.12 41.99 16.74
N ASP A 618 11.38 43.14 17.36
CA ASP A 618 11.39 44.42 16.66
C ASP A 618 12.69 44.56 15.83
N PHE A 619 12.60 44.23 14.54
CA PHE A 619 13.74 44.28 13.62
C PHE A 619 14.28 45.69 13.36
N SER A 620 13.55 46.76 13.72
CA SER A 620 14.09 48.12 13.65
C SER A 620 15.30 48.34 14.58
N ARG A 621 15.45 47.47 15.59
CA ARG A 621 16.57 47.50 16.53
C ARG A 621 17.89 46.99 15.95
N ILE A 622 17.88 46.37 14.77
CA ILE A 622 19.09 45.77 14.16
C ILE A 622 19.25 46.03 12.66
N ASN A 623 18.26 46.67 12.03
CA ASN A 623 18.30 47.04 10.63
C ASN A 623 19.14 48.32 10.41
N THR A 624 18.95 49.02 9.29
CA THR A 624 19.69 50.25 8.97
C THR A 624 19.12 51.53 9.61
N SER A 625 18.19 51.41 10.56
CA SER A 625 17.61 52.55 11.26
C SER A 625 18.62 53.24 12.19
N GLU A 626 18.41 54.53 12.44
CA GLU A 626 19.17 55.28 13.44
C GLU A 626 18.93 54.70 14.85
N GLY A 627 20.00 54.47 15.61
CA GLY A 627 19.92 53.82 16.93
C GLY A 627 19.83 52.29 16.90
N ALA A 628 19.90 51.64 15.75
CA ALA A 628 19.98 50.19 15.65
C ALA A 628 21.34 49.65 16.14
N PHE A 629 21.31 48.52 16.84
CA PHE A 629 22.50 47.80 17.30
C PHE A 629 23.32 47.26 16.11
N LYS A 630 24.64 47.34 16.25
CA LYS A 630 25.63 46.98 15.23
C LYS A 630 26.58 45.92 15.76
N GLU A 631 27.34 45.33 14.83
CA GLU A 631 28.45 44.47 15.22
C GLU A 631 29.42 45.26 16.09
N ASN A 632 29.94 44.60 17.12
CA ASN A 632 30.73 45.15 18.22
C ASN A 632 29.96 45.95 19.28
N ASP A 633 28.65 46.15 19.14
CA ASP A 633 27.85 46.73 20.23
C ASP A 633 27.65 45.72 21.36
N ARG A 634 27.69 46.20 22.60
CA ARG A 634 27.32 45.42 23.78
C ARG A 634 25.81 45.48 23.98
N VAL A 635 25.18 44.33 24.13
CA VAL A 635 23.73 44.20 24.26
C VAL A 635 23.33 43.21 25.34
N ILE A 636 22.09 43.35 25.82
CA ILE A 636 21.37 42.32 26.55
C ILE A 636 20.27 41.78 25.63
N ALA A 637 20.43 40.54 25.16
CA ALA A 637 19.39 39.82 24.44
C ALA A 637 18.39 39.21 25.43
N VAL A 638 17.13 39.61 25.30
CA VAL A 638 16.00 39.04 26.06
C VAL A 638 15.45 37.87 25.27
N LEU A 639 15.48 36.68 25.88
CA LEU A 639 15.02 35.43 25.29
C LEU A 639 13.62 35.07 25.78
N GLY A 640 12.81 34.52 24.88
CA GLY A 640 11.49 33.97 25.19
C GLY A 640 11.52 32.60 25.87
N TYR A 641 10.33 32.06 26.13
CA TYR A 641 10.16 30.69 26.63
C TYR A 641 10.78 29.65 25.68
N ASP A 642 10.81 29.94 24.37
CA ASP A 642 11.37 29.09 23.32
C ASP A 642 12.88 29.32 23.08
N GLY A 643 13.52 30.17 23.89
CA GLY A 643 14.94 30.51 23.79
C GLY A 643 15.30 31.46 22.64
N LYS A 644 14.31 31.98 21.90
CA LYS A 644 14.56 32.92 20.80
C LYS A 644 14.62 34.35 21.29
N VAL A 645 15.40 35.18 20.60
CA VAL A 645 15.55 36.61 20.93
C VAL A 645 14.28 37.37 20.60
N ILE A 646 13.68 38.02 21.60
CA ILE A 646 12.46 38.84 21.48
C ILE A 646 12.79 40.33 21.54
N ALA A 647 13.86 40.70 22.24
CA ALA A 647 14.36 42.07 22.25
C ALA A 647 15.87 42.12 22.46
N LEU A 648 16.45 43.26 22.08
CA LEU A 648 17.78 43.68 22.45
C LEU A 648 17.66 44.97 23.26
N LEU A 649 18.27 44.97 24.44
CA LEU A 649 18.33 46.10 25.34
C LEU A 649 19.76 46.62 25.43
N SER A 650 19.88 47.93 25.67
CA SER A 650 21.14 48.50 26.09
C SER A 650 21.48 48.01 27.51
N PRO A 651 22.75 47.68 27.80
CA PRO A 651 23.18 47.21 29.11
C PRO A 651 22.90 48.16 30.27
#